data_AF-A0AB35C0F4-F1
#
_entry.id   AF-A0AB35C0F4-F1
#
_cell.length_a   1.000
_cell.length_b   1.000
_cell.length_c   1.000
_cell.angle_alpha   90.00
_cell.angle_beta   90.00
_cell.angle_gamma   90.00
#
_symmetry.space_group_name_H-M   'P 1'
#
loop_
_entity.id
_entity.type
_entity.pdbx_description
1 polymer ?
#
loop_
_entity_poly.entity_id
_entity_poly.type
_entity_poly.pdbx_seq_one_letter_code
_entity_poly.pdbx_strand_id
1 'polypeptide(L)'
;MKKILAAFILGMGCMLAVQAQQHPCVYVAPADRASVLQKVKNEPWAGEAFAAIRSKVEKYVDRHQTDPEWITSRLAMYWKDGERYTQCYLKKQNWDYGEGNAPVPTVRMPGMRTWNKYVNVPLEDRTPYNETGDMWGINKLNPSEPSVKVPYKESGHMIRGNNVEILTLAENAAFVYWVTGEEKFARFATDIFNVWLVGTYYMNPILDPEKSCGSVGGWEPGGICGYYDYEQIHDDLVMHAAMAYDFAFDYLIRHPHAHLKAIGKDTKTVAAEVFKRFINIGLVRGGKSGNWNVNGWNIMLRPMLVLDHNEAYADGKGKEYYLNLLVNESTPYHDAIPDILKTYDRVTGLWPESPGYSFGTVQSLLDWAAPLKRAGIDIIAGNPILQKAAMAVFPWMDDAANMVVFGDSRGGSANFQTFENLLTYYTGTDNKEGVEKVASALNKGISQKKYSRNNAGWTGLCTYTATIPSVRAESNERASYSPHHRFITMKNWEGDYKMMFTLNGGKKGYHLTPNGLALQFYAYGYALAPDAAAYESYWSKDHGYHQSPTGSNTVLPGYTEGDITIHAMEPMVKEGEFVNDRELTPYLNFADVSAGEKRRMVAMVRTSGNSGYYVDIFRSDRADNDYLFHHVGTSMEITDSEGNKLPGEALEKFDKTWHEGYHWFSNLHKSDYNQNFIASWSMPEDITARLWMAGGEGREIYQVDAPPTTMNKGLTPGDICMPPMPTPALIVRQEGNNAHTHPFVSVYEAYKKSGPNVLGVEALQGDDGSTGVKVNTADGYADYLFTATDMQAHHPSKRVSFCGRLGLIREKEGQIQLMYLGCGRSLKKGNFVLESDHDVYAAIYMQHGVWYYSATGPVRVKIGKETKKLNEGYNQKL
;
A
#
# COMPACT_ATOMS: atom_id res chain seq x y z
N MET A 1 43.82 2.21 -67.90
CA MET A 1 43.71 1.47 -66.62
C MET A 1 44.17 2.31 -65.43
N LYS A 2 43.60 3.51 -65.23
CA LYS A 2 43.90 4.40 -64.08
C LYS A 2 42.64 4.95 -63.39
N LYS A 3 41.46 4.43 -63.73
CA LYS A 3 40.16 4.86 -63.16
C LYS A 3 39.40 3.76 -62.40
N ILE A 4 39.96 2.54 -62.30
CA ILE A 4 39.35 1.42 -61.54
C ILE A 4 40.04 1.24 -60.17
N LEU A 5 41.27 1.74 -59.99
CA LEU A 5 41.99 1.62 -58.72
C LEU A 5 41.59 2.68 -57.67
N ALA A 6 40.98 3.79 -58.10
CA ALA A 6 40.52 4.86 -57.18
C ALA A 6 39.16 4.54 -56.53
N ALA A 7 38.38 3.61 -57.10
CA ALA A 7 37.11 3.16 -56.52
C ALA A 7 37.31 2.03 -55.48
N PHE A 8 38.43 1.32 -55.54
CA PHE A 8 38.75 0.24 -54.58
C PHE A 8 39.40 0.74 -53.28
N ILE A 9 39.93 1.96 -53.25
CA ILE A 9 40.57 2.54 -52.05
C ILE A 9 39.60 3.46 -51.26
N LEU A 10 38.46 3.86 -51.84
CA LEU A 10 37.37 4.53 -51.12
C LEU A 10 36.28 3.56 -50.58
N GLY A 11 36.44 2.24 -50.79
CA GLY A 11 35.48 1.21 -50.38
C GLY A 11 35.84 0.42 -49.11
N MET A 12 36.99 0.70 -48.49
CA MET A 12 37.41 0.09 -47.22
C MET A 12 37.74 1.21 -46.24
N GLY A 13 36.85 1.50 -45.29
CA GLY A 13 37.16 2.48 -44.24
C GLY A 13 35.99 3.17 -43.55
N CYS A 14 34.74 2.77 -43.80
CA CYS A 14 33.67 2.97 -42.81
C CYS A 14 33.12 1.60 -42.40
N MET A 15 34.00 0.71 -41.93
CA MET A 15 33.56 -0.14 -40.82
C MET A 15 33.25 0.86 -39.71
N LEU A 16 31.96 1.13 -39.48
CA LEU A 16 31.54 1.59 -38.17
C LEU A 16 32.09 0.54 -37.20
N ALA A 17 33.22 0.83 -36.58
CA ALA A 17 33.67 0.04 -35.45
C ALA A 17 32.50 0.08 -34.48
N VAL A 18 31.80 -1.04 -34.31
CA VAL A 18 30.75 -1.19 -33.31
C VAL A 18 31.43 -0.81 -32.00
N GLN A 19 31.13 0.40 -31.51
CA GLN A 19 31.75 0.90 -30.31
C GLN A 19 31.27 0.00 -29.19
N ALA A 20 32.19 -0.75 -28.59
CA ALA A 20 31.86 -1.64 -27.48
C ALA A 20 31.14 -0.84 -26.40
N GLN A 21 30.05 -1.39 -25.85
CA GLN A 21 29.30 -0.75 -24.79
C GLN A 21 30.21 -0.48 -23.60
N GLN A 22 30.26 0.78 -23.16
CA GLN A 22 30.99 1.16 -21.96
C GLN A 22 30.14 0.85 -20.73
N HIS A 23 30.79 0.48 -19.63
CA HIS A 23 30.15 0.16 -18.37
C HIS A 23 30.68 1.06 -17.24
N PRO A 24 29.86 1.45 -16.24
CA PRO A 24 28.43 1.15 -16.13
C PRO A 24 27.60 1.84 -17.23
N CYS A 25 26.42 1.30 -17.52
CA CYS A 25 25.54 1.81 -18.58
C CYS A 25 24.07 1.91 -18.21
N VAL A 26 23.64 1.29 -17.10
CA VAL A 26 22.22 1.15 -16.76
C VAL A 26 21.67 2.44 -16.14
N TYR A 27 22.28 2.91 -15.05
CA TYR A 27 21.83 4.13 -14.33
C TYR A 27 22.78 5.31 -14.46
N VAL A 28 24.07 5.03 -14.70
CA VAL A 28 25.17 5.98 -14.86
C VAL A 28 26.10 5.52 -15.97
N ALA A 29 26.88 6.43 -16.53
CA ALA A 29 27.99 6.17 -17.44
C ALA A 29 29.34 6.45 -16.75
N PRO A 30 30.48 6.01 -17.30
CA PRO A 30 31.80 6.38 -16.76
C PRO A 30 31.98 7.89 -16.56
N ALA A 31 31.42 8.71 -17.45
CA ALA A 31 31.46 10.17 -17.37
C ALA A 31 30.70 10.75 -16.17
N ASP A 32 29.70 10.05 -15.63
CA ASP A 32 28.88 10.51 -14.51
C ASP A 32 29.57 10.33 -13.15
N ARG A 33 30.69 9.60 -13.08
CA ARG A 33 31.41 9.35 -11.82
C ARG A 33 31.77 10.64 -11.09
N ALA A 34 32.20 11.67 -11.82
CA ALA A 34 32.59 12.94 -11.25
C ALA A 34 31.41 13.69 -10.61
N SER A 35 30.23 13.67 -11.24
CA SER A 35 29.05 14.35 -10.71
C SER A 35 28.48 13.63 -9.49
N VAL A 36 28.50 12.29 -9.48
CA VAL A 36 28.11 11.49 -8.29
C VAL A 36 29.05 11.78 -7.12
N LEU A 37 30.38 11.79 -7.33
CA LEU A 37 31.35 12.16 -6.30
C LEU A 37 31.14 13.58 -5.77
N GLN A 38 30.84 14.53 -6.65
CA GLN A 38 30.55 15.90 -6.25
C GLN A 38 29.27 15.98 -5.42
N LYS A 39 28.21 15.25 -5.78
CA LYS A 39 26.97 15.18 -4.99
C LYS A 39 27.21 14.58 -3.61
N VAL A 40 27.94 13.47 -3.52
CA VAL A 40 28.33 12.84 -2.24
C VAL A 40 29.13 13.79 -1.36
N LYS A 41 30.00 14.61 -1.96
CA LYS A 41 30.81 15.60 -1.23
C LYS A 41 30.00 16.81 -0.75
N ASN A 42 29.06 17.29 -1.56
CA ASN A 42 28.43 18.59 -1.35
C ASN A 42 27.07 18.51 -0.66
N GLU A 43 26.34 17.40 -0.80
CA GLU A 43 25.01 17.22 -0.23
C GLU A 43 25.07 16.33 1.03
N PRO A 44 24.66 16.81 2.22
CA PRO A 44 24.74 16.03 3.46
C PRO A 44 24.04 14.67 3.39
N TRP A 45 22.82 14.64 2.81
CA TRP A 45 22.06 13.40 2.67
C TRP A 45 22.79 12.36 1.80
N ALA A 46 23.50 12.82 0.76
CA ALA A 46 24.21 11.94 -0.17
C ALA A 46 25.50 11.41 0.45
N GLY A 47 26.20 12.25 1.22
CA GLY A 47 27.33 11.83 2.04
C GLY A 47 26.95 10.75 3.06
N GLU A 48 25.85 10.96 3.79
CA GLU A 48 25.32 9.99 4.75
C GLU A 48 24.87 8.69 4.07
N ALA A 49 24.12 8.78 2.98
CA ALA A 49 23.67 7.61 2.22
C ALA A 49 24.85 6.79 1.68
N PHE A 50 25.87 7.44 1.11
CA PHE A 50 27.08 6.77 0.64
C PHE A 50 27.84 6.10 1.79
N ALA A 51 28.01 6.77 2.93
CA ALA A 51 28.63 6.20 4.11
C ALA A 51 27.84 4.99 4.65
N ALA A 52 26.50 5.04 4.62
CA ALA A 52 25.65 3.93 5.01
C ALA A 52 25.80 2.72 4.05
N ILE A 53 25.89 2.95 2.74
CA ILE A 53 26.16 1.88 1.76
C ILE A 53 27.54 1.26 2.00
N ARG A 54 28.58 2.09 2.13
CA ARG A 54 29.95 1.62 2.36
C ARG A 54 30.06 0.82 3.65
N SER A 55 29.53 1.31 4.75
CA SER A 55 29.62 0.64 6.05
C SER A 55 28.93 -0.73 6.10
N LYS A 56 27.83 -0.92 5.35
CA LYS A 56 27.15 -2.23 5.23
C LYS A 56 28.04 -3.31 4.60
N VAL A 57 28.92 -2.95 3.67
CA VAL A 57 29.78 -3.90 2.95
C VAL A 57 31.21 -3.95 3.50
N GLU A 58 31.74 -2.85 4.03
CA GLU A 58 33.16 -2.71 4.35
C GLU A 58 33.64 -3.75 5.37
N LYS A 59 32.84 -4.06 6.41
CA LYS A 59 33.19 -5.12 7.37
C LYS A 59 33.42 -6.50 6.71
N TYR A 60 32.64 -6.80 5.67
CA TYR A 60 32.74 -8.07 4.96
C TYR A 60 33.83 -8.05 3.90
N VAL A 61 34.03 -6.90 3.25
CA VAL A 61 35.13 -6.66 2.30
C VAL A 61 36.48 -6.78 3.00
N ASP A 62 36.63 -6.20 4.19
CA ASP A 62 37.88 -6.28 4.95
C ASP A 62 38.18 -7.71 5.40
N ARG A 63 37.16 -8.45 5.88
CA ARG A 63 37.29 -9.88 6.19
C ARG A 63 37.69 -10.71 4.97
N HIS A 64 37.07 -10.45 3.82
CA HIS A 64 37.33 -11.18 2.57
C HIS A 64 38.80 -11.08 2.14
N GLN A 65 39.52 -10.00 2.48
CA GLN A 65 40.93 -9.90 2.12
C GLN A 65 41.76 -11.06 2.69
N THR A 66 41.43 -11.51 3.91
CA THR A 66 42.11 -12.61 4.61
C THR A 66 41.35 -13.94 4.55
N ASP A 67 40.04 -13.91 4.35
CA ASP A 67 39.14 -15.08 4.37
C ASP A 67 38.12 -14.96 3.21
N PRO A 68 38.58 -15.11 1.94
CA PRO A 68 37.75 -14.87 0.76
C PRO A 68 36.59 -15.88 0.62
N GLU A 69 36.74 -17.08 1.18
CA GLU A 69 35.70 -18.11 1.16
C GLU A 69 34.55 -17.82 2.12
N TRP A 70 34.74 -16.94 3.10
CA TRP A 70 33.75 -16.72 4.15
C TRP A 70 32.37 -16.33 3.61
N ILE A 71 32.31 -15.37 2.68
CA ILE A 71 31.04 -14.92 2.14
C ILE A 71 30.54 -15.82 1.01
N THR A 72 31.45 -16.33 0.16
CA THR A 72 31.09 -17.15 -1.00
C THR A 72 30.56 -18.52 -0.58
N SER A 73 31.11 -19.12 0.48
CA SER A 73 30.60 -20.37 1.07
C SER A 73 29.19 -20.25 1.66
N ARG A 74 28.71 -19.04 1.93
CA ARG A 74 27.37 -18.78 2.49
C ARG A 74 26.30 -18.59 1.43
N LEU A 75 26.66 -18.55 0.14
CA LEU A 75 25.68 -18.68 -0.92
C LEU A 75 24.98 -20.03 -0.81
N ALA A 76 23.66 -20.02 -0.98
CA ALA A 76 22.85 -21.22 -1.05
C ALA A 76 23.06 -21.85 -2.43
N MET A 77 23.98 -22.81 -2.48
CA MET A 77 24.34 -23.60 -3.65
C MET A 77 24.13 -25.09 -3.36
N TYR A 78 24.07 -25.89 -4.42
CA TYR A 78 24.25 -27.33 -4.33
C TYR A 78 25.76 -27.62 -4.24
N TRP A 79 26.30 -27.60 -3.02
CA TRP A 79 27.74 -27.72 -2.75
C TRP A 79 28.29 -29.14 -2.92
N LYS A 80 27.51 -30.14 -2.49
CA LYS A 80 27.89 -31.54 -2.40
C LYS A 80 28.22 -32.13 -3.77
N ASP A 81 29.42 -32.71 -3.91
CA ASP A 81 29.82 -33.39 -5.13
C ASP A 81 28.91 -34.60 -5.41
N GLY A 82 28.55 -34.79 -6.68
CA GLY A 82 27.53 -35.76 -7.11
C GLY A 82 26.10 -35.23 -7.04
N GLU A 83 25.86 -34.08 -6.39
CA GLU A 83 24.54 -33.45 -6.24
C GLU A 83 24.54 -31.98 -6.72
N ARG A 84 25.51 -31.58 -7.54
CA ARG A 84 25.58 -30.24 -8.16
C ARG A 84 24.62 -30.16 -9.33
N TYR A 85 23.33 -30.16 -9.03
CA TYR A 85 22.27 -30.40 -10.00
C TYR A 85 22.28 -29.37 -11.14
N THR A 86 22.22 -29.88 -12.36
CA THR A 86 22.03 -29.07 -13.58
C THR A 86 20.56 -28.97 -13.97
N GLN A 87 19.72 -29.88 -13.49
CA GLN A 87 18.27 -29.89 -13.71
C GLN A 87 17.56 -30.12 -12.38
N CYS A 88 16.56 -29.30 -12.08
CA CYS A 88 15.68 -29.46 -10.92
C CYS A 88 14.25 -29.78 -11.38
N TYR A 89 13.53 -30.54 -10.53
CA TYR A 89 12.17 -30.99 -10.78
C TYR A 89 11.22 -30.60 -9.64
N LEU A 90 9.99 -30.23 -9.99
CA LEU A 90 8.93 -29.90 -9.05
C LEU A 90 7.83 -30.93 -9.01
N LYS A 91 7.19 -30.96 -7.85
CA LYS A 91 5.96 -31.68 -7.60
C LYS A 91 5.07 -30.86 -6.67
N LYS A 92 3.85 -30.56 -7.11
CA LYS A 92 2.87 -29.77 -6.33
C LYS A 92 3.46 -28.45 -5.80
N GLN A 93 4.20 -27.71 -6.64
CA GLN A 93 4.86 -26.44 -6.26
C GLN A 93 5.86 -26.58 -5.09
N ASN A 94 6.47 -27.75 -4.96
CA ASN A 94 7.57 -28.04 -4.03
C ASN A 94 8.73 -28.67 -4.77
N TRP A 95 9.94 -28.50 -4.24
CA TRP A 95 11.14 -29.13 -4.77
C TRP A 95 11.03 -30.65 -4.58
N ASP A 96 11.20 -31.41 -5.66
CA ASP A 96 11.08 -32.87 -5.65
C ASP A 96 12.46 -33.54 -5.60
N TYR A 97 13.22 -33.43 -6.68
CA TYR A 97 14.58 -33.96 -6.84
C TYR A 97 15.39 -33.15 -7.87
N GLY A 98 16.68 -33.46 -7.98
CA GLY A 98 17.57 -32.89 -9.00
C GLY A 98 18.42 -33.97 -9.67
N GLU A 99 18.91 -33.65 -10.88
CA GLU A 99 19.75 -34.52 -11.70
C GLU A 99 21.00 -33.78 -12.21
N GLY A 100 22.02 -34.55 -12.56
CA GLY A 100 23.30 -34.06 -13.06
C GLY A 100 24.29 -33.70 -11.96
N ASN A 101 25.56 -33.55 -12.36
CA ASN A 101 26.64 -33.10 -11.49
C ASN A 101 27.53 -32.14 -12.28
N ALA A 102 27.30 -30.84 -12.12
CA ALA A 102 28.12 -29.80 -12.70
C ALA A 102 29.56 -29.84 -12.14
N PRO A 103 30.57 -29.38 -12.90
CA PRO A 103 31.95 -29.33 -12.42
C PRO A 103 32.16 -28.34 -11.25
N VAL A 104 31.18 -27.45 -11.00
CA VAL A 104 31.16 -26.49 -9.90
C VAL A 104 29.78 -26.50 -9.21
N PRO A 105 29.66 -26.04 -7.96
CA PRO A 105 28.37 -25.87 -7.28
C PRO A 105 27.39 -25.01 -8.10
N THR A 106 26.14 -25.46 -8.21
CA THR A 106 25.05 -24.74 -8.90
C THR A 106 24.13 -24.04 -7.92
N VAL A 107 23.37 -23.03 -8.35
CA VAL A 107 22.50 -22.26 -7.43
C VAL A 107 21.39 -23.16 -6.90
N ARG A 108 21.17 -23.15 -5.58
CA ARG A 108 20.17 -24.01 -4.93
C ARG A 108 18.79 -23.40 -5.07
N MET A 109 17.86 -24.11 -5.72
CA MET A 109 16.46 -23.71 -5.83
C MET A 109 15.80 -23.56 -4.43
N PRO A 110 14.79 -22.69 -4.24
CA PRO A 110 14.01 -22.70 -2.99
C PRO A 110 13.24 -24.00 -2.79
N GLY A 111 13.06 -24.43 -1.54
CA GLY A 111 12.47 -25.74 -1.23
C GLY A 111 10.96 -25.86 -1.46
N MET A 112 10.23 -24.74 -1.43
CA MET A 112 8.79 -24.66 -1.66
C MET A 112 8.38 -23.26 -2.12
N ARG A 113 7.23 -23.13 -2.82
CA ARG A 113 6.65 -21.83 -3.18
C ARG A 113 6.05 -21.08 -1.98
N THR A 114 5.52 -21.81 -1.01
CA THR A 114 4.74 -21.24 0.08
C THR A 114 5.61 -20.43 1.05
N TRP A 115 4.99 -19.44 1.68
CA TRP A 115 5.66 -18.61 2.66
C TRP A 115 5.76 -19.37 4.00
N ASN A 116 6.83 -19.10 4.74
CA ASN A 116 6.94 -19.52 6.13
C ASN A 116 7.10 -18.29 7.04
N LYS A 117 6.97 -18.53 8.34
CA LYS A 117 7.11 -17.49 9.38
C LYS A 117 8.56 -17.14 9.72
N TYR A 118 9.56 -17.65 9.01
CA TYR A 118 10.97 -17.52 9.38
C TYR A 118 11.73 -16.58 8.43
N VAL A 119 12.67 -15.79 8.97
CA VAL A 119 13.74 -15.12 8.21
C VAL A 119 15.09 -15.72 8.55
N ASN A 120 16.07 -15.61 7.66
CA ASN A 120 17.43 -16.07 7.94
C ASN A 120 18.05 -15.36 9.15
N VAL A 121 18.83 -16.11 9.93
CA VAL A 121 19.77 -15.54 10.91
C VAL A 121 20.81 -14.60 10.25
N PRO A 122 21.51 -13.74 11.02
CA PRO A 122 22.62 -12.94 10.51
C PRO A 122 23.66 -13.79 9.75
N LEU A 123 24.35 -13.20 8.77
CA LEU A 123 25.30 -13.89 7.89
C LEU A 123 26.38 -14.66 8.67
N GLU A 124 26.83 -14.10 9.79
CA GLU A 124 27.83 -14.66 10.68
C GLU A 124 27.42 -16.04 11.22
N ASP A 125 26.13 -16.25 11.45
CA ASP A 125 25.55 -17.46 12.05
C ASP A 125 25.08 -18.49 11.00
N ARG A 126 25.26 -18.20 9.70
CA ARG A 126 24.85 -19.12 8.63
C ARG A 126 25.88 -20.23 8.42
N THR A 127 25.38 -21.42 8.17
CA THR A 127 26.19 -22.61 7.84
C THR A 127 26.96 -22.37 6.53
N PRO A 128 28.30 -22.34 6.53
CA PRO A 128 29.09 -22.30 5.30
C PRO A 128 28.99 -23.65 4.56
N TYR A 129 29.06 -23.63 3.24
CA TYR A 129 28.99 -24.82 2.38
C TYR A 129 27.79 -25.72 2.71
N ASN A 130 26.62 -25.11 2.92
CA ASN A 130 25.43 -25.81 3.38
C ASN A 130 24.94 -26.87 2.37
N GLU A 131 25.31 -28.13 2.60
CA GLU A 131 24.94 -29.25 1.73
C GLU A 131 23.48 -29.69 1.86
N THR A 132 22.86 -29.55 3.05
CA THR A 132 21.48 -30.01 3.28
C THR A 132 20.45 -29.03 2.73
N GLY A 133 20.77 -27.74 2.73
CA GLY A 133 19.83 -26.66 2.39
C GLY A 133 18.89 -26.29 3.52
N ASP A 134 19.03 -26.89 4.71
CA ASP A 134 18.29 -26.47 5.89
C ASP A 134 18.80 -25.11 6.36
N MET A 135 17.91 -24.23 6.79
CA MET A 135 18.25 -22.85 7.10
C MET A 135 18.00 -22.54 8.58
N TRP A 136 18.92 -21.81 9.21
CA TRP A 136 18.66 -21.26 10.54
C TRP A 136 17.70 -20.06 10.42
N GLY A 137 16.57 -20.13 11.13
CA GLY A 137 15.47 -19.19 11.01
C GLY A 137 15.09 -18.53 12.32
N ILE A 138 14.85 -17.21 12.27
CA ILE A 138 14.21 -16.43 13.34
C ILE A 138 12.73 -16.29 13.01
N ASN A 139 11.85 -16.55 13.99
CA ASN A 139 10.41 -16.41 13.82
C ASN A 139 10.05 -14.91 13.70
N LYS A 140 9.52 -14.48 12.56
CA LYS A 140 9.14 -13.08 12.29
C LYS A 140 8.02 -12.60 13.19
N LEU A 141 7.10 -13.50 13.56
CA LEU A 141 5.94 -13.20 14.40
C LEU A 141 6.31 -13.13 15.88
N ASN A 142 7.43 -13.74 16.27
CA ASN A 142 7.98 -13.64 17.62
C ASN A 142 9.51 -13.75 17.60
N PRO A 143 10.22 -12.65 17.30
CA PRO A 143 11.69 -12.67 17.17
C PRO A 143 12.43 -12.96 18.48
N SER A 144 11.74 -12.98 19.62
CA SER A 144 12.32 -13.34 20.91
C SER A 144 12.53 -14.86 21.09
N GLU A 145 11.87 -15.67 20.26
CA GLU A 145 12.07 -17.12 20.25
C GLU A 145 13.49 -17.48 19.79
N PRO A 146 14.09 -18.56 20.33
CA PRO A 146 15.35 -19.07 19.84
C PRO A 146 15.29 -19.39 18.34
N SER A 147 16.38 -19.14 17.62
CA SER A 147 16.49 -19.54 16.22
C SER A 147 16.35 -21.05 16.08
N VAL A 148 15.64 -21.50 15.06
CA VAL A 148 15.41 -22.93 14.80
C VAL A 148 16.01 -23.33 13.46
N LYS A 149 16.38 -24.60 13.32
CA LYS A 149 16.79 -25.16 12.04
C LYS A 149 15.53 -25.55 11.25
N VAL A 150 15.23 -24.78 10.20
CA VAL A 150 14.10 -24.97 9.30
C VAL A 150 14.51 -25.95 8.20
N PRO A 151 13.79 -27.08 8.02
CA PRO A 151 14.09 -28.04 6.95
C PRO A 151 14.07 -27.38 5.56
N TYR A 152 14.93 -27.82 4.65
CA TYR A 152 15.00 -27.26 3.28
C TYR A 152 13.62 -27.17 2.60
N LYS A 153 12.83 -28.26 2.64
CA LYS A 153 11.48 -28.32 2.05
C LYS A 153 10.42 -27.46 2.76
N GLU A 154 10.77 -26.85 3.89
CA GLU A 154 9.92 -25.95 4.68
C GLU A 154 10.50 -24.52 4.75
N SER A 155 11.59 -24.28 4.03
CA SER A 155 12.37 -23.04 4.10
C SER A 155 11.72 -21.85 3.40
N GLY A 156 10.67 -22.06 2.61
CA GLY A 156 9.96 -21.01 1.87
C GLY A 156 10.94 -20.13 1.10
N HIS A 157 10.86 -18.81 1.30
CA HIS A 157 11.74 -17.82 0.64
C HIS A 157 13.13 -17.68 1.27
N MET A 158 13.50 -18.46 2.30
CA MET A 158 14.79 -18.29 2.99
C MET A 158 16.00 -18.53 2.07
N ILE A 159 15.92 -19.50 1.16
CA ILE A 159 17.00 -19.82 0.20
C ILE A 159 17.23 -18.66 -0.76
N ARG A 160 16.16 -18.18 -1.42
CA ARG A 160 16.21 -16.99 -2.26
C ARG A 160 16.69 -15.78 -1.48
N GLY A 161 16.08 -15.51 -0.32
CA GLY A 161 16.42 -14.36 0.53
C GLY A 161 17.89 -14.34 0.96
N ASN A 162 18.50 -15.50 1.21
CA ASN A 162 19.93 -15.60 1.49
C ASN A 162 20.80 -15.13 0.31
N ASN A 163 20.49 -15.60 -0.89
CA ASN A 163 21.25 -15.25 -2.09
C ASN A 163 21.00 -13.81 -2.53
N VAL A 164 19.77 -13.30 -2.37
CA VAL A 164 19.42 -11.89 -2.59
C VAL A 164 20.27 -10.99 -1.70
N GLU A 165 20.36 -11.29 -0.40
CA GLU A 165 21.16 -10.50 0.54
C GLU A 165 22.64 -10.47 0.16
N ILE A 166 23.22 -11.63 -0.17
CA ILE A 166 24.65 -11.75 -0.53
C ILE A 166 24.93 -11.05 -1.88
N LEU A 167 24.07 -11.20 -2.88
CA LEU A 167 24.23 -10.48 -4.15
C LEU A 167 23.99 -8.97 -4.01
N THR A 168 23.13 -8.53 -3.10
CA THR A 168 22.97 -7.11 -2.76
C THR A 168 24.25 -6.54 -2.13
N LEU A 169 24.99 -7.32 -1.33
CA LEU A 169 26.32 -6.91 -0.85
C LEU A 169 27.30 -6.77 -2.01
N ALA A 170 27.28 -7.68 -2.98
CA ALA A 170 28.13 -7.59 -4.17
C ALA A 170 27.79 -6.37 -5.03
N GLU A 171 26.50 -6.10 -5.27
CA GLU A 171 26.02 -4.91 -5.98
C GLU A 171 26.46 -3.62 -5.29
N ASN A 172 26.27 -3.50 -3.97
CA ASN A 172 26.71 -2.34 -3.20
C ASN A 172 28.23 -2.17 -3.21
N ALA A 173 28.99 -3.25 -3.08
CA ALA A 173 30.46 -3.20 -3.14
C ALA A 173 30.95 -2.83 -4.54
N ALA A 174 30.31 -3.32 -5.60
CA ALA A 174 30.63 -2.94 -6.97
C ALA A 174 30.39 -1.43 -7.21
N PHE A 175 29.28 -0.89 -6.70
CA PHE A 175 29.03 0.56 -6.73
C PHE A 175 30.09 1.35 -5.95
N VAL A 176 30.46 0.92 -4.74
CA VAL A 176 31.52 1.57 -3.95
C VAL A 176 32.84 1.55 -4.71
N TYR A 177 33.21 0.42 -5.32
CA TYR A 177 34.38 0.32 -6.20
C TYR A 177 34.31 1.31 -7.36
N TRP A 178 33.19 1.39 -8.07
CA TRP A 178 33.04 2.34 -9.17
C TRP A 178 33.22 3.79 -8.72
N VAL A 179 32.68 4.15 -7.55
CA VAL A 179 32.85 5.50 -6.98
C VAL A 179 34.30 5.75 -6.52
N THR A 180 34.92 4.85 -5.77
CA THR A 180 36.20 5.12 -5.09
C THR A 180 37.44 4.63 -5.84
N GLY A 181 37.32 3.59 -6.66
CA GLY A 181 38.43 2.90 -7.32
C GLY A 181 39.16 1.89 -6.43
N GLU A 182 38.69 1.65 -5.21
CA GLU A 182 39.33 0.71 -4.27
C GLU A 182 39.09 -0.76 -4.68
N GLU A 183 40.12 -1.42 -5.21
CA GLU A 183 40.00 -2.79 -5.77
C GLU A 183 39.57 -3.86 -4.75
N LYS A 184 39.73 -3.63 -3.43
CA LYS A 184 39.23 -4.55 -2.39
C LYS A 184 37.72 -4.78 -2.50
N PHE A 185 36.96 -3.74 -2.85
CA PHE A 185 35.51 -3.84 -3.04
C PHE A 185 35.16 -4.55 -4.36
N ALA A 186 35.94 -4.31 -5.42
CA ALA A 186 35.77 -5.02 -6.69
C ALA A 186 35.97 -6.52 -6.51
N ARG A 187 37.09 -6.93 -5.89
CA ARG A 187 37.39 -8.34 -5.62
C ARG A 187 36.25 -9.02 -4.86
N PHE A 188 35.80 -8.41 -3.76
CA PHE A 188 34.67 -8.91 -2.97
C PHE A 188 33.40 -9.09 -3.83
N ALA A 189 33.03 -8.07 -4.61
CA ALA A 189 31.85 -8.13 -5.46
C ALA A 189 31.97 -9.21 -6.54
N THR A 190 33.12 -9.29 -7.20
CA THR A 190 33.32 -10.22 -8.32
C THR A 190 33.47 -11.67 -7.88
N ASP A 191 34.03 -11.95 -6.71
CA ASP A 191 34.16 -13.31 -6.19
C ASP A 191 32.76 -13.89 -5.85
N ILE A 192 31.87 -13.07 -5.29
CA ILE A 192 30.44 -13.43 -5.10
C ILE A 192 29.74 -13.62 -6.45
N PHE A 193 29.87 -12.65 -7.35
CA PHE A 193 29.22 -12.68 -8.67
C PHE A 193 29.64 -13.91 -9.49
N ASN A 194 30.93 -14.26 -9.50
CA ASN A 194 31.44 -15.40 -10.27
C ASN A 194 30.91 -16.74 -9.74
N VAL A 195 30.76 -16.91 -8.43
CA VAL A 195 30.16 -18.14 -7.86
C VAL A 195 28.73 -18.31 -8.33
N TRP A 196 27.93 -17.24 -8.29
CA TRP A 196 26.58 -17.25 -8.84
C TRP A 196 26.59 -17.49 -10.35
N LEU A 197 27.32 -16.69 -11.12
CA LEU A 197 27.31 -16.73 -12.59
C LEU A 197 27.67 -18.12 -13.14
N VAL A 198 28.79 -18.69 -12.65
CA VAL A 198 29.27 -19.99 -13.13
C VAL A 198 28.31 -21.10 -12.70
N GLY A 199 27.80 -21.06 -11.47
CA GLY A 199 26.82 -22.03 -10.98
C GLY A 199 25.53 -22.00 -11.82
N THR A 200 25.00 -20.80 -12.08
CA THR A 200 23.80 -20.60 -12.89
C THR A 200 24.01 -21.00 -14.36
N TYR A 201 25.20 -20.76 -14.92
CA TYR A 201 25.52 -21.12 -16.31
C TYR A 201 25.35 -22.63 -16.60
N TYR A 202 25.60 -23.49 -15.62
CA TYR A 202 25.41 -24.95 -15.77
C TYR A 202 23.97 -25.43 -15.56
N MET A 203 23.05 -24.56 -15.14
CA MET A 203 21.68 -24.94 -14.86
C MET A 203 20.79 -24.87 -16.10
N ASN A 204 19.76 -25.70 -16.12
CA ASN A 204 18.61 -25.61 -17.00
C ASN A 204 17.40 -25.03 -16.26
N PRO A 205 16.42 -24.44 -16.96
CA PRO A 205 15.18 -24.02 -16.34
C PRO A 205 14.47 -25.21 -15.68
N ILE A 206 13.80 -24.94 -14.57
CA ILE A 206 13.13 -25.94 -13.74
C ILE A 206 12.06 -26.70 -14.52
N LEU A 207 11.98 -28.03 -14.34
CA LEU A 207 10.91 -28.86 -14.89
C LEU A 207 9.81 -29.11 -13.86
N ASP A 208 8.56 -29.16 -14.32
CA ASP A 208 7.38 -29.45 -13.51
C ASP A 208 6.48 -30.45 -14.26
N PRO A 209 6.82 -31.75 -14.25
CA PRO A 209 6.12 -32.76 -15.05
C PRO A 209 4.60 -32.83 -14.76
N GLU A 210 4.18 -32.47 -13.55
CA GLU A 210 2.76 -32.47 -13.13
C GLU A 210 2.03 -31.16 -13.46
N LYS A 211 2.71 -30.16 -14.03
CA LYS A 211 2.17 -28.85 -14.40
C LYS A 211 1.56 -28.09 -13.24
N SER A 212 2.09 -28.27 -12.04
CA SER A 212 1.62 -27.59 -10.83
C SER A 212 1.79 -26.06 -10.85
N CYS A 213 2.72 -25.53 -11.67
CA CYS A 213 2.91 -24.11 -11.98
C CYS A 213 2.26 -23.69 -13.31
N GLY A 214 1.42 -24.53 -13.92
CA GLY A 214 0.64 -24.22 -15.12
C GLY A 214 1.28 -24.63 -16.45
N SER A 215 2.46 -25.27 -16.44
CA SER A 215 3.14 -25.80 -17.64
C SER A 215 4.16 -26.89 -17.22
N VAL A 216 4.79 -27.59 -18.17
CA VAL A 216 5.80 -28.62 -17.83
C VAL A 216 7.13 -28.05 -17.33
N GLY A 217 7.27 -26.72 -17.23
CA GLY A 217 8.56 -26.08 -16.97
C GLY A 217 9.51 -26.16 -18.18
N GLY A 218 10.82 -26.12 -17.93
CA GLY A 218 11.85 -26.07 -18.94
C GLY A 218 11.74 -24.81 -19.82
N TRP A 219 12.00 -24.99 -21.12
CA TRP A 219 11.89 -23.94 -22.14
C TRP A 219 10.48 -23.82 -22.75
N GLU A 220 9.51 -24.65 -22.33
CA GLU A 220 8.13 -24.57 -22.85
C GLU A 220 7.52 -23.20 -22.49
N PRO A 221 6.66 -22.57 -23.29
CA PRO A 221 5.94 -21.36 -22.87
C PRO A 221 4.81 -21.62 -21.84
N GLY A 222 4.37 -20.59 -21.10
CA GLY A 222 3.18 -20.60 -20.22
C GLY A 222 3.43 -20.96 -18.75
N GLY A 223 2.47 -20.72 -17.85
CA GLY A 223 2.70 -20.97 -16.41
C GLY A 223 3.62 -19.95 -15.72
N ILE A 224 3.81 -20.11 -14.42
CA ILE A 224 4.44 -19.09 -13.56
C ILE A 224 5.90 -19.36 -13.22
N CYS A 225 6.44 -20.56 -13.48
CA CYS A 225 7.79 -20.92 -13.06
C CYS A 225 8.86 -20.09 -13.78
N GLY A 226 9.76 -19.48 -13.01
CA GLY A 226 10.93 -18.78 -13.52
C GLY A 226 12.04 -19.73 -13.98
N TYR A 227 13.21 -19.16 -14.28
CA TYR A 227 14.42 -19.91 -14.59
C TYR A 227 14.95 -20.62 -13.34
N TYR A 228 14.83 -19.99 -12.18
CA TYR A 228 15.38 -20.46 -10.91
C TYR A 228 14.35 -20.52 -9.75
N ASP A 229 13.30 -19.70 -9.78
CA ASP A 229 12.26 -19.65 -8.75
C ASP A 229 10.91 -20.21 -9.26
N TYR A 230 9.99 -20.50 -8.33
CA TYR A 230 8.63 -20.98 -8.61
C TYR A 230 7.76 -19.94 -9.33
N GLU A 231 8.12 -18.66 -9.17
CA GLU A 231 7.40 -17.53 -9.75
C GLU A 231 8.39 -16.65 -10.51
N GLN A 232 8.12 -16.39 -11.78
CA GLN A 232 9.00 -15.59 -12.64
C GLN A 232 9.26 -14.20 -12.05
N ILE A 233 8.29 -13.64 -11.35
CA ILE A 233 8.40 -12.35 -10.63
C ILE A 233 9.34 -12.40 -9.41
N HIS A 234 9.85 -13.58 -9.05
CA HIS A 234 10.77 -13.81 -7.94
C HIS A 234 12.17 -14.26 -8.39
N ASP A 235 12.47 -14.24 -9.69
CA ASP A 235 13.83 -14.49 -10.23
C ASP A 235 14.78 -13.27 -10.01
N ASP A 236 14.70 -12.62 -8.86
CA ASP A 236 15.34 -11.35 -8.54
C ASP A 236 16.88 -11.42 -8.42
N LEU A 237 17.47 -12.61 -8.30
CA LEU A 237 18.93 -12.79 -8.27
C LEU A 237 19.63 -12.17 -9.49
N VAL A 238 19.02 -12.29 -10.68
CA VAL A 238 19.59 -11.76 -11.93
C VAL A 238 19.66 -10.24 -11.92
N MET A 239 18.74 -9.56 -11.24
CA MET A 239 18.72 -8.10 -11.14
C MET A 239 19.94 -7.57 -10.40
N HIS A 240 20.30 -8.22 -9.28
CA HIS A 240 21.47 -7.87 -8.48
C HIS A 240 22.77 -8.23 -9.21
N ALA A 241 22.81 -9.42 -9.82
CA ALA A 241 23.97 -9.86 -10.58
C ALA A 241 24.26 -8.96 -11.80
N ALA A 242 23.22 -8.50 -12.51
CA ALA A 242 23.37 -7.56 -13.62
C ALA A 242 24.01 -6.24 -13.18
N MET A 243 23.64 -5.71 -12.00
CA MET A 243 24.22 -4.46 -11.49
C MET A 243 25.64 -4.65 -10.94
N ALA A 244 25.93 -5.77 -10.28
CA ALA A 244 27.29 -6.11 -9.88
C ALA A 244 28.20 -6.23 -11.10
N TYR A 245 27.73 -6.87 -12.18
CA TYR A 245 28.42 -6.95 -13.46
C TYR A 245 28.63 -5.56 -14.08
N ASP A 246 27.60 -4.71 -14.14
CA ASP A 246 27.68 -3.38 -14.76
C ASP A 246 28.72 -2.48 -14.06
N PHE A 247 28.70 -2.41 -12.73
CA PHE A 247 29.65 -1.57 -11.99
C PHE A 247 31.07 -2.16 -11.92
N ALA A 248 31.23 -3.49 -11.90
CA ALA A 248 32.53 -4.16 -11.79
C ALA A 248 33.10 -4.64 -13.14
N PHE A 249 32.47 -4.31 -14.26
CA PHE A 249 32.80 -4.82 -15.60
C PHE A 249 34.30 -4.76 -15.91
N ASP A 250 34.91 -3.59 -15.79
CA ASP A 250 36.35 -3.39 -16.09
C ASP A 250 37.25 -4.26 -15.20
N TYR A 251 36.86 -4.50 -13.95
CA TYR A 251 37.61 -5.38 -13.06
C TYR A 251 37.47 -6.84 -13.49
N LEU A 252 36.25 -7.29 -13.84
CA LEU A 252 35.98 -8.65 -14.34
C LEU A 252 36.77 -8.97 -15.62
N ILE A 253 36.88 -8.01 -16.54
CA ILE A 253 37.64 -8.18 -17.78
C ILE A 253 39.15 -8.25 -17.52
N ARG A 254 39.67 -7.46 -16.57
CA ARG A 254 41.09 -7.51 -16.15
C ARG A 254 41.42 -8.78 -15.34
N HIS A 255 40.44 -9.35 -14.65
CA HIS A 255 40.60 -10.50 -13.75
C HIS A 255 39.69 -11.69 -14.14
N PRO A 256 39.91 -12.29 -15.33
CA PRO A 256 39.07 -13.37 -15.83
C PRO A 256 39.09 -14.61 -14.92
N HIS A 257 37.90 -15.11 -14.57
CA HIS A 257 37.70 -16.22 -13.65
C HIS A 257 38.36 -17.51 -14.16
N ALA A 258 39.04 -18.24 -13.26
CA ALA A 258 39.86 -19.40 -13.60
C ALA A 258 39.06 -20.51 -14.30
N HIS A 259 37.85 -20.81 -13.80
CA HIS A 259 36.99 -21.84 -14.39
C HIS A 259 36.55 -21.47 -15.81
N LEU A 260 36.23 -20.19 -16.06
CA LEU A 260 35.80 -19.75 -17.38
C LEU A 260 36.93 -19.90 -18.41
N LYS A 261 38.16 -19.52 -18.03
CA LYS A 261 39.35 -19.77 -18.85
C LYS A 261 39.54 -21.26 -19.15
N ALA A 262 39.37 -22.11 -18.15
CA ALA A 262 39.56 -23.56 -18.29
C ALA A 262 38.60 -24.18 -19.31
N ILE A 263 37.38 -23.63 -19.45
CA ILE A 263 36.39 -24.06 -20.45
C ILE A 263 36.43 -23.24 -21.74
N GLY A 264 37.44 -22.39 -21.94
CA GLY A 264 37.61 -21.57 -23.14
C GLY A 264 36.55 -20.48 -23.33
N LYS A 265 35.95 -20.00 -22.24
CA LYS A 265 34.95 -18.92 -22.25
C LYS A 265 35.45 -17.69 -21.50
N ASP A 266 34.93 -16.52 -21.86
CA ASP A 266 35.13 -15.26 -21.12
C ASP A 266 33.87 -14.87 -20.35
N THR A 267 34.04 -13.99 -19.35
CA THR A 267 32.96 -13.53 -18.47
C THR A 267 31.83 -12.84 -19.22
N LYS A 268 32.15 -12.04 -20.26
CA LYS A 268 31.14 -11.28 -21.01
C LYS A 268 30.22 -12.21 -21.78
N THR A 269 30.78 -13.19 -22.49
CA THR A 269 30.02 -14.21 -23.21
C THR A 269 29.11 -15.00 -22.27
N VAL A 270 29.62 -15.45 -21.12
CA VAL A 270 28.85 -16.25 -20.16
C VAL A 270 27.76 -15.44 -19.47
N ALA A 271 28.06 -14.20 -19.08
CA ALA A 271 27.07 -13.29 -18.48
C ALA A 271 25.93 -12.99 -19.45
N ALA A 272 26.23 -12.65 -20.71
CA ALA A 272 25.20 -12.41 -21.72
C ALA A 272 24.32 -13.65 -21.95
N GLU A 273 24.92 -14.85 -21.99
CA GLU A 273 24.16 -16.09 -22.12
C GLU A 273 23.22 -16.30 -20.92
N VAL A 274 23.71 -16.19 -19.69
CA VAL A 274 22.89 -16.34 -18.47
C VAL A 274 21.78 -15.28 -18.41
N PHE A 275 22.08 -14.01 -18.65
CA PHE A 275 21.08 -12.93 -18.64
C PHE A 275 19.99 -13.17 -19.69
N LYS A 276 20.37 -13.57 -20.92
CA LYS A 276 19.41 -13.95 -21.96
C LYS A 276 18.52 -15.12 -21.56
N ARG A 277 19.01 -16.09 -20.78
CA ARG A 277 18.17 -17.21 -20.29
C ARG A 277 17.06 -16.73 -19.37
N PHE A 278 17.37 -15.86 -18.41
CA PHE A 278 16.35 -15.23 -17.54
C PHE A 278 15.36 -14.40 -18.36
N ILE A 279 15.85 -13.58 -19.29
CA ILE A 279 15.00 -12.77 -20.17
C ILE A 279 14.08 -13.64 -21.02
N ASN A 280 14.62 -14.64 -21.71
CA ASN A 280 13.85 -15.48 -22.64
C ASN A 280 12.81 -16.33 -21.91
N ILE A 281 13.13 -16.87 -20.72
CA ILE A 281 12.15 -17.54 -19.87
C ILE A 281 11.11 -16.53 -19.37
N GLY A 282 11.56 -15.37 -18.89
CA GLY A 282 10.70 -14.29 -18.43
C GLY A 282 9.64 -13.93 -19.46
N LEU A 283 10.03 -13.70 -20.72
CA LEU A 283 9.14 -13.31 -21.81
C LEU A 283 8.06 -14.35 -22.17
N VAL A 284 8.19 -15.60 -21.72
CA VAL A 284 7.22 -16.68 -22.01
C VAL A 284 6.57 -17.26 -20.76
N ARG A 285 6.81 -16.69 -19.58
CA ARG A 285 6.27 -17.12 -18.27
C ARG A 285 5.59 -15.96 -17.54
N GLY A 286 5.01 -16.21 -16.39
CA GLY A 286 4.40 -15.17 -15.57
C GLY A 286 3.01 -14.78 -16.06
N GLY A 287 2.67 -13.50 -15.96
CA GLY A 287 1.33 -12.98 -16.26
C GLY A 287 1.35 -11.89 -17.32
N LYS A 288 0.47 -12.01 -18.32
CA LYS A 288 0.36 -11.04 -19.44
C LYS A 288 0.00 -9.62 -18.99
N SER A 289 -0.89 -9.50 -18.02
CA SER A 289 -1.42 -8.22 -17.54
C SER A 289 -1.42 -8.20 -16.01
N GLY A 290 -1.88 -7.10 -15.41
CA GLY A 290 -1.93 -6.97 -13.95
C GLY A 290 -0.55 -6.71 -13.33
N ASN A 291 -0.46 -6.76 -12.00
CA ASN A 291 0.80 -6.54 -11.28
C ASN A 291 1.89 -7.57 -11.68
N TRP A 292 1.51 -8.80 -12.05
CA TRP A 292 2.43 -9.83 -12.50
C TRP A 292 3.20 -9.43 -13.76
N ASN A 293 2.55 -8.76 -14.72
CA ASN A 293 3.22 -8.27 -15.93
C ASN A 293 4.28 -7.22 -15.60
N VAL A 294 3.91 -6.24 -14.77
CA VAL A 294 4.83 -5.16 -14.38
C VAL A 294 5.99 -5.72 -13.58
N ASN A 295 5.74 -6.58 -12.59
CA ASN A 295 6.80 -7.22 -11.82
C ASN A 295 7.68 -8.11 -12.70
N GLY A 296 7.11 -8.81 -13.69
CA GLY A 296 7.85 -9.64 -14.64
C GLY A 296 8.84 -8.82 -15.47
N TRP A 297 8.40 -7.68 -16.01
CA TRP A 297 9.27 -6.71 -16.67
C TRP A 297 10.34 -6.14 -15.73
N ASN A 298 10.00 -5.91 -14.46
CA ASN A 298 10.94 -5.38 -13.47
C ASN A 298 12.14 -6.32 -13.26
N ILE A 299 11.89 -7.64 -13.22
CA ILE A 299 12.94 -8.68 -13.13
C ILE A 299 13.84 -8.66 -14.37
N MET A 300 13.24 -8.52 -15.55
CA MET A 300 13.96 -8.61 -16.83
C MET A 300 14.69 -7.33 -17.23
N LEU A 301 14.28 -6.16 -16.74
CA LEU A 301 14.75 -4.88 -17.27
C LEU A 301 16.25 -4.65 -17.09
N ARG A 302 16.79 -4.88 -15.88
CA ARG A 302 18.23 -4.68 -15.61
C ARG A 302 19.12 -5.61 -16.46
N PRO A 303 18.86 -6.93 -16.54
CA PRO A 303 19.63 -7.77 -17.45
C PRO A 303 19.45 -7.41 -18.92
N MET A 304 18.29 -6.88 -19.37
CA MET A 304 18.14 -6.37 -20.74
C MET A 304 19.05 -5.17 -21.01
N LEU A 305 19.09 -4.22 -20.08
CA LEU A 305 19.81 -2.96 -20.23
C LEU A 305 21.34 -3.11 -20.22
N VAL A 306 21.86 -4.17 -19.59
CA VAL A 306 23.30 -4.42 -19.51
C VAL A 306 23.86 -5.17 -20.73
N LEU A 307 23.01 -5.82 -21.54
CA LEU A 307 23.42 -6.43 -22.80
C LEU A 307 24.01 -5.39 -23.75
N ASP A 308 24.86 -5.84 -24.68
CA ASP A 308 25.32 -5.04 -25.80
C ASP A 308 24.19 -4.81 -26.84
N HIS A 309 24.52 -4.02 -27.85
CA HIS A 309 23.70 -3.84 -29.05
C HIS A 309 23.45 -5.17 -29.81
N ASN A 310 22.37 -5.24 -30.57
CA ASN A 310 21.98 -6.40 -31.38
C ASN A 310 23.14 -7.00 -32.21
N GLU A 311 23.97 -6.16 -32.81
CA GLU A 311 25.07 -6.55 -33.70
C GLU A 311 26.20 -7.31 -32.97
N ALA A 312 26.26 -7.23 -31.63
CA ALA A 312 27.22 -7.97 -30.83
C ALA A 312 26.87 -9.46 -30.70
N TYR A 313 25.65 -9.87 -31.09
CA TYR A 313 25.16 -11.23 -30.90
C TYR A 313 24.78 -11.90 -32.22
N ALA A 314 25.15 -13.18 -32.37
CA ALA A 314 24.86 -13.96 -33.57
C ALA A 314 23.36 -14.17 -33.84
N ASP A 315 22.53 -14.13 -32.79
CA ASP A 315 21.06 -14.21 -32.89
C ASP A 315 20.40 -12.87 -33.24
N GLY A 316 21.18 -11.77 -33.30
CA GLY A 316 20.68 -10.41 -33.48
C GLY A 316 19.83 -9.88 -32.33
N LYS A 317 19.84 -10.55 -31.16
CA LYS A 317 18.99 -10.20 -30.00
C LYS A 317 19.83 -9.60 -28.89
N GLY A 318 20.09 -8.30 -28.97
CA GLY A 318 20.73 -7.51 -27.92
C GLY A 318 19.73 -6.65 -27.18
N LYS A 319 20.22 -5.57 -26.56
CA LYS A 319 19.43 -4.62 -25.79
C LYS A 319 18.22 -4.10 -26.56
N GLU A 320 18.39 -3.69 -27.81
CA GLU A 320 17.32 -3.06 -28.61
C GLU A 320 16.19 -4.04 -28.89
N TYR A 321 16.51 -5.29 -29.23
CA TYR A 321 15.51 -6.32 -29.49
C TYR A 321 14.59 -6.52 -28.28
N TYR A 322 15.16 -6.66 -27.08
CA TYR A 322 14.37 -6.91 -25.88
C TYR A 322 13.60 -5.68 -25.39
N LEU A 323 14.21 -4.48 -25.46
CA LEU A 323 13.50 -3.25 -25.09
C LEU A 323 12.35 -2.93 -26.05
N ASN A 324 12.42 -3.33 -27.33
CA ASN A 324 11.31 -3.17 -28.26
C ASN A 324 10.04 -3.92 -27.78
N LEU A 325 10.20 -5.10 -27.17
CA LEU A 325 9.09 -5.87 -26.62
C LEU A 325 8.44 -5.17 -25.41
N LEU A 326 9.23 -4.49 -24.58
CA LEU A 326 8.70 -3.71 -23.46
C LEU A 326 7.96 -2.45 -23.93
N VAL A 327 8.49 -1.76 -24.93
CA VAL A 327 8.07 -0.39 -25.26
C VAL A 327 6.99 -0.37 -26.35
N ASN A 328 7.02 -1.32 -27.28
CA ASN A 328 6.20 -1.26 -28.49
C ASN A 328 5.33 -2.51 -28.73
N GLU A 329 5.78 -3.70 -28.34
CA GLU A 329 5.19 -4.97 -28.81
C GLU A 329 4.74 -5.88 -27.67
N SER A 330 3.43 -5.91 -27.43
CA SER A 330 2.81 -6.89 -26.53
C SER A 330 2.88 -8.29 -27.12
N THR A 331 3.24 -9.26 -26.29
CA THR A 331 3.34 -10.67 -26.63
C THR A 331 2.13 -11.45 -26.07
N PRO A 332 1.97 -12.75 -26.38
CA PRO A 332 0.96 -13.58 -25.72
C PRO A 332 1.12 -13.68 -24.20
N TYR A 333 2.29 -13.33 -23.65
CA TYR A 333 2.62 -13.51 -22.24
C TYR A 333 2.94 -12.23 -21.50
N HIS A 334 3.10 -11.09 -22.18
CA HIS A 334 3.44 -9.79 -21.59
C HIS A 334 2.85 -8.63 -22.39
N ASP A 335 2.14 -7.73 -21.73
CA ASP A 335 1.75 -6.45 -22.31
C ASP A 335 2.92 -5.45 -22.25
N ALA A 336 3.11 -4.71 -23.33
CA ALA A 336 4.04 -3.59 -23.43
C ALA A 336 3.50 -2.35 -22.70
N ILE A 337 4.34 -1.35 -22.44
CA ILE A 337 3.99 -0.11 -21.72
C ILE A 337 2.68 0.51 -22.22
N PRO A 338 2.44 0.72 -23.54
CA PRO A 338 1.19 1.34 -23.99
C PRO A 338 -0.07 0.56 -23.60
N ASP A 339 0.01 -0.77 -23.51
CA ASP A 339 -1.11 -1.62 -23.10
C ASP A 339 -1.24 -1.68 -21.57
N ILE A 340 -0.12 -1.71 -20.83
CA ILE A 340 -0.12 -1.57 -19.36
C ILE A 340 -0.86 -0.29 -18.96
N LEU A 341 -0.52 0.85 -19.59
CA LEU A 341 -1.08 2.15 -19.24
C LEU A 341 -2.58 2.28 -19.52
N LYS A 342 -3.17 1.43 -20.37
CA LYS A 342 -4.63 1.38 -20.61
C LYS A 342 -5.41 0.84 -19.41
N THR A 343 -4.74 0.14 -18.49
CA THR A 343 -5.36 -0.45 -17.30
C THR A 343 -5.71 0.60 -16.25
N TYR A 344 -4.98 1.72 -16.20
CA TYR A 344 -5.27 2.79 -15.27
C TYR A 344 -6.57 3.50 -15.62
N ASP A 345 -7.37 3.78 -14.59
CA ASP A 345 -8.57 4.58 -14.74
C ASP A 345 -8.18 6.03 -15.11
N ARG A 346 -8.71 6.53 -16.23
CA ARG A 346 -8.33 7.85 -16.76
C ARG A 346 -8.81 9.01 -15.90
N VAL A 347 -9.83 8.81 -15.07
CA VAL A 347 -10.43 9.86 -14.22
C VAL A 347 -9.70 9.96 -12.89
N THR A 348 -9.44 8.83 -12.24
CA THR A 348 -8.86 8.75 -10.90
C THR A 348 -7.34 8.58 -10.94
N GLY A 349 -6.79 8.00 -12.02
CA GLY A 349 -5.40 7.57 -12.08
C GLY A 349 -5.13 6.29 -11.31
N LEU A 350 -6.15 5.65 -10.72
CA LEU A 350 -5.97 4.45 -9.92
C LEU A 350 -5.81 3.22 -10.82
N TRP A 351 -4.91 2.33 -10.41
CA TRP A 351 -4.91 0.94 -10.86
C TRP A 351 -6.12 0.21 -10.22
N PRO A 352 -6.70 -0.82 -10.86
CA PRO A 352 -7.90 -1.48 -10.36
C PRO A 352 -7.70 -2.34 -9.10
N GLU A 353 -6.45 -2.62 -8.70
CA GLU A 353 -6.16 -3.44 -7.52
C GLU A 353 -6.07 -2.62 -6.23
N SER A 354 -6.09 -3.30 -5.08
CA SER A 354 -5.99 -2.68 -3.76
C SER A 354 -4.78 -1.71 -3.64
N PRO A 355 -4.79 -0.76 -2.68
CA PRO A 355 -3.80 0.31 -2.57
C PRO A 355 -2.35 -0.17 -2.63
N GLY A 356 -2.02 -1.26 -1.94
CA GLY A 356 -0.66 -1.82 -1.95
C GLY A 356 -0.19 -2.21 -3.34
N TYR A 357 -1.03 -2.90 -4.11
CA TYR A 357 -0.73 -3.28 -5.50
C TYR A 357 -0.80 -2.10 -6.46
N SER A 358 -1.79 -1.22 -6.30
CA SER A 358 -1.98 -0.03 -7.14
C SER A 358 -0.77 0.89 -7.13
N PHE A 359 -0.32 1.28 -5.92
CA PHE A 359 0.81 2.19 -5.79
C PHE A 359 2.17 1.49 -5.97
N GLY A 360 2.26 0.18 -5.68
CA GLY A 360 3.43 -0.62 -6.07
C GLY A 360 3.62 -0.71 -7.59
N THR A 361 2.52 -0.78 -8.36
CA THR A 361 2.57 -0.87 -9.82
C THR A 361 3.09 0.43 -10.44
N VAL A 362 2.55 1.59 -10.04
CA VAL A 362 3.02 2.88 -10.58
C VAL A 362 4.46 3.17 -10.15
N GLN A 363 4.84 2.78 -8.93
CA GLN A 363 6.21 2.89 -8.47
C GLN A 363 7.16 2.10 -9.37
N SER A 364 6.87 0.82 -9.65
CA SER A 364 7.69 -0.02 -10.54
C SER A 364 7.83 0.61 -11.93
N LEU A 365 6.74 1.14 -12.51
CA LEU A 365 6.81 1.83 -13.80
C LEU A 365 7.73 3.06 -13.76
N LEU A 366 7.69 3.82 -12.67
CA LEU A 366 8.55 5.01 -12.51
C LEU A 366 10.01 4.67 -12.17
N ASP A 367 10.27 3.52 -11.54
CA ASP A 367 11.62 3.00 -11.34
C ASP A 367 12.31 2.68 -12.68
N TRP A 368 11.56 2.40 -13.74
CA TRP A 368 12.08 2.18 -15.10
C TRP A 368 12.48 3.48 -15.80
N ALA A 369 11.93 4.62 -15.39
CA ALA A 369 12.04 5.86 -16.16
C ALA A 369 13.48 6.34 -16.33
N ALA A 370 14.26 6.38 -15.26
CA ALA A 370 15.66 6.81 -15.31
C ALA A 370 16.53 5.88 -16.19
N PRO A 371 16.55 4.55 -15.98
CA PRO A 371 17.37 3.67 -16.79
C PRO A 371 16.91 3.57 -18.25
N LEU A 372 15.60 3.59 -18.54
CA LEU A 372 15.10 3.62 -19.92
C LEU A 372 15.45 4.93 -20.62
N LYS A 373 15.33 6.07 -19.95
CA LYS A 373 15.72 7.37 -20.52
C LYS A 373 17.20 7.41 -20.88
N ARG A 374 18.06 6.79 -20.07
CA ARG A 374 19.49 6.61 -20.40
C ARG A 374 19.71 5.73 -21.63
N ALA A 375 18.86 4.72 -21.83
CA ALA A 375 18.83 3.93 -23.06
C ALA A 375 18.14 4.63 -24.25
N GLY A 376 17.79 5.92 -24.12
CA GLY A 376 17.16 6.71 -25.19
C GLY A 376 15.63 6.59 -25.26
N ILE A 377 14.98 6.03 -24.25
CA ILE A 377 13.54 5.75 -24.21
C ILE A 377 12.87 6.56 -23.11
N ASP A 378 12.11 7.58 -23.48
CA ASP A 378 11.38 8.42 -22.54
C ASP A 378 9.94 7.93 -22.35
N ILE A 379 9.68 7.25 -21.23
CA ILE A 379 8.36 6.70 -20.93
C ILE A 379 7.42 7.68 -20.23
N ILE A 380 7.93 8.80 -19.71
CA ILE A 380 7.10 9.81 -19.02
C ILE A 380 6.59 10.82 -20.06
N ALA A 381 7.41 11.17 -21.05
CA ALA A 381 6.99 12.00 -22.16
C ALA A 381 5.75 11.40 -22.86
N GLY A 382 4.69 12.20 -22.99
CA GLY A 382 3.44 11.78 -23.62
C GLY A 382 2.52 10.88 -22.78
N ASN A 383 2.92 10.48 -21.57
CA ASN A 383 2.15 9.60 -20.69
C ASN A 383 1.75 10.28 -19.36
N PRO A 384 0.84 11.29 -19.39
CA PRO A 384 0.44 12.03 -18.19
C PRO A 384 -0.22 11.16 -17.11
N ILE A 385 -0.68 9.95 -17.48
CA ILE A 385 -1.28 8.99 -16.55
C ILE A 385 -0.29 8.53 -15.46
N LEU A 386 1.03 8.50 -15.74
CA LEU A 386 2.03 8.10 -14.75
C LEU A 386 2.12 9.08 -13.58
N GLN A 387 2.14 10.38 -13.86
CA GLN A 387 2.08 11.42 -12.83
C GLN A 387 0.74 11.35 -12.09
N LYS A 388 -0.37 11.21 -12.84
CA LYS A 388 -1.70 11.14 -12.24
C LYS A 388 -1.83 9.96 -11.29
N ALA A 389 -1.33 8.78 -11.67
CA ALA A 389 -1.33 7.58 -10.86
C ALA A 389 -0.45 7.72 -9.61
N ALA A 390 0.71 8.37 -9.71
CA ALA A 390 1.56 8.66 -8.56
C ALA A 390 0.85 9.58 -7.55
N MET A 391 0.14 10.61 -8.03
CA MET A 391 -0.59 11.56 -7.17
C MET A 391 -1.91 11.00 -6.63
N ALA A 392 -2.45 9.93 -7.21
CA ALA A 392 -3.69 9.30 -6.77
C ALA A 392 -3.59 8.65 -5.37
N VAL A 393 -2.39 8.62 -4.77
CA VAL A 393 -2.16 8.15 -3.41
C VAL A 393 -2.70 9.11 -2.34
N PHE A 394 -2.67 10.42 -2.56
CA PHE A 394 -3.06 11.41 -1.54
C PHE A 394 -4.49 11.22 -1.02
N PRO A 395 -5.49 11.01 -1.90
CA PRO A 395 -6.85 10.73 -1.47
C PRO A 395 -6.97 9.51 -0.56
N TRP A 396 -6.09 8.51 -0.71
CA TRP A 396 -6.06 7.28 0.09
C TRP A 396 -5.01 7.31 1.21
N MET A 397 -4.49 8.49 1.56
CA MET A 397 -3.60 8.68 2.70
C MET A 397 -4.25 9.42 3.86
N ASP A 398 -3.86 9.10 5.08
CA ASP A 398 -4.10 9.94 6.24
C ASP A 398 -3.14 11.18 6.26
N ASP A 399 -3.33 12.08 7.21
CA ASP A 399 -2.46 13.27 7.35
C ASP A 399 -1.02 12.92 7.76
N ALA A 400 -0.83 11.80 8.46
CA ALA A 400 0.49 11.28 8.80
C ALA A 400 1.18 10.58 7.62
N ALA A 401 0.59 10.68 6.41
CA ALA A 401 1.09 10.09 5.18
C ALA A 401 1.16 8.56 5.16
N ASN A 402 0.27 7.89 5.88
CA ASN A 402 0.03 6.47 5.75
C ASN A 402 -1.14 6.18 4.81
N MET A 403 -1.02 5.15 3.98
CA MET A 403 -2.12 4.63 3.16
C MET A 403 -3.16 3.89 4.01
N VAL A 404 -4.41 3.95 3.57
CA VAL A 404 -5.54 3.20 4.15
C VAL A 404 -5.31 1.68 4.12
N VAL A 405 -5.95 0.97 5.05
CA VAL A 405 -5.97 -0.50 5.11
C VAL A 405 -7.21 -0.98 4.34
N PHE A 406 -7.05 -1.37 3.08
CA PHE A 406 -8.20 -1.69 2.21
C PHE A 406 -7.80 -2.76 1.18
N GLY A 407 -8.62 -3.80 1.02
CA GLY A 407 -8.25 -4.98 0.23
C GLY A 407 -6.98 -5.64 0.78
N ASP A 408 -6.24 -6.39 -0.05
CA ASP A 408 -4.93 -6.93 0.32
C ASP A 408 -3.89 -5.80 0.46
N SER A 409 -3.92 -5.08 1.57
CA SER A 409 -3.02 -3.97 1.87
C SER A 409 -2.81 -3.87 3.37
N ARG A 410 -1.54 -3.74 3.77
CA ARG A 410 -1.12 -3.58 5.18
C ARG A 410 -1.10 -2.12 5.65
N GLY A 411 -1.54 -1.18 4.81
CA GLY A 411 -1.43 0.27 5.04
C GLY A 411 0.03 0.74 5.13
N GLY A 412 0.30 1.76 5.96
CA GLY A 412 1.65 2.28 6.22
C GLY A 412 2.10 3.36 5.25
N SER A 413 3.35 3.83 5.40
CA SER A 413 3.86 4.98 4.64
C SER A 413 3.67 4.83 3.14
N ALA A 414 3.19 5.89 2.48
CA ALA A 414 3.29 5.97 1.02
C ALA A 414 4.75 5.84 0.58
N ASN A 415 4.97 5.27 -0.61
CA ASN A 415 6.31 5.16 -1.15
C ASN A 415 6.75 6.47 -1.83
N PHE A 416 7.53 7.26 -1.11
CA PHE A 416 8.02 8.56 -1.58
C PHE A 416 9.08 8.46 -2.69
N GLN A 417 9.66 7.27 -2.94
CA GLN A 417 10.55 7.02 -4.10
C GLN A 417 9.87 7.40 -5.42
N THR A 418 8.57 7.14 -5.56
CA THR A 418 7.75 7.48 -6.72
C THR A 418 7.89 8.96 -7.09
N PHE A 419 7.88 9.85 -6.08
CA PHE A 419 7.99 11.29 -6.29
C PHE A 419 9.43 11.74 -6.55
N GLU A 420 10.43 11.03 -6.03
CA GLU A 420 11.84 11.28 -6.37
C GLU A 420 12.15 10.99 -7.84
N ASN A 421 11.59 9.89 -8.37
CA ASN A 421 11.74 9.53 -9.79
C ASN A 421 11.13 10.62 -10.69
N LEU A 422 9.94 11.11 -10.33
CA LEU A 422 9.29 12.22 -11.05
C LEU A 422 10.04 13.55 -10.88
N LEU A 423 10.52 13.87 -9.67
CA LEU A 423 11.30 15.09 -9.42
C LEU A 423 12.58 15.11 -10.27
N THR A 424 13.28 13.97 -10.32
CA THR A 424 14.45 13.77 -11.17
C THR A 424 14.12 14.03 -12.64
N TYR A 425 13.02 13.44 -13.12
CA TYR A 425 12.58 13.60 -14.50
C TYR A 425 12.20 15.06 -14.84
N TYR A 426 11.37 15.71 -14.02
CA TYR A 426 10.89 17.07 -14.29
C TYR A 426 11.98 18.11 -14.17
N THR A 427 12.93 17.92 -13.23
CA THR A 427 14.11 18.78 -13.15
C THR A 427 14.97 18.64 -14.41
N GLY A 428 15.19 17.41 -14.89
CA GLY A 428 15.97 17.16 -16.11
C GLY A 428 15.26 17.51 -17.42
N THR A 429 14.01 17.97 -17.39
CA THR A 429 13.21 18.39 -18.55
C THR A 429 12.70 19.83 -18.43
N ASP A 430 13.20 20.58 -17.44
CA ASP A 430 12.82 21.97 -17.15
C ASP A 430 11.31 22.18 -16.93
N ASN A 431 10.58 21.15 -16.46
CA ASN A 431 9.15 21.23 -16.17
C ASN A 431 8.91 21.77 -14.76
N LYS A 432 8.80 23.10 -14.63
CA LYS A 432 8.61 23.80 -13.34
C LYS A 432 7.33 23.39 -12.60
N GLU A 433 6.21 23.27 -13.31
CA GLU A 433 4.93 22.87 -12.70
C GLU A 433 4.99 21.44 -12.15
N GLY A 434 5.59 20.53 -12.91
CA GLY A 434 5.85 19.16 -12.47
C GLY A 434 6.73 19.11 -11.23
N VAL A 435 7.82 19.89 -11.20
CA VAL A 435 8.72 20.03 -10.04
C VAL A 435 7.95 20.54 -8.81
N GLU A 436 7.14 21.59 -8.94
CA GLU A 436 6.39 22.15 -7.81
C GLU A 436 5.43 21.13 -7.20
N LYS A 437 4.65 20.43 -8.03
CA LYS A 437 3.69 19.41 -7.55
C LYS A 437 4.37 18.26 -6.81
N VAL A 438 5.43 17.69 -7.38
CA VAL A 438 6.11 16.52 -6.76
C VAL A 438 7.02 16.91 -5.59
N ALA A 439 7.54 18.14 -5.57
CA ALA A 439 8.26 18.66 -4.42
C ALA A 439 7.32 18.83 -3.21
N SER A 440 6.07 19.24 -3.43
CA SER A 440 5.04 19.34 -2.37
C SER A 440 4.79 17.98 -1.72
N ALA A 441 4.67 16.93 -2.52
CA ALA A 441 4.57 15.54 -2.07
C ALA A 441 5.75 15.13 -1.16
N LEU A 442 6.99 15.36 -1.61
CA LEU A 442 8.19 15.02 -0.85
C LEU A 442 8.33 15.87 0.42
N ASN A 443 8.02 17.17 0.36
CA ASN A 443 8.02 18.05 1.51
C ASN A 443 7.02 17.56 2.59
N LYS A 444 5.85 17.05 2.20
CA LYS A 444 4.88 16.42 3.12
C LYS A 444 5.47 15.17 3.78
N GLY A 445 6.11 14.29 3.02
CA GLY A 445 6.77 13.10 3.59
C GLY A 445 7.86 13.44 4.60
N ILE A 446 8.66 14.48 4.31
CA ILE A 446 9.72 14.97 5.20
C ILE A 446 9.12 15.59 6.46
N SER A 447 8.11 16.46 6.34
CA SER A 447 7.49 17.12 7.49
C SER A 447 6.82 16.13 8.44
N GLN A 448 6.25 15.04 7.90
CA GLN A 448 5.66 13.95 8.69
C GLN A 448 6.69 12.91 9.16
N LYS A 449 7.99 13.10 8.87
CA LYS A 449 9.08 12.15 9.19
C LYS A 449 8.88 10.76 8.61
N LYS A 450 8.11 10.64 7.53
CA LYS A 450 7.87 9.40 6.77
C LYS A 450 8.86 9.23 5.61
N TYR A 451 9.58 10.29 5.24
CA TYR A 451 10.58 10.25 4.18
C TYR A 451 11.89 10.94 4.60
N SER A 452 13.01 10.32 4.22
CA SER A 452 14.35 10.90 4.34
C SER A 452 15.26 10.33 3.25
N ARG A 453 16.10 11.20 2.68
CA ARG A 453 17.12 10.81 1.70
C ARG A 453 18.37 10.19 2.34
N ASN A 454 18.54 10.25 3.66
CA ASN A 454 19.76 9.78 4.33
C ASN A 454 19.97 8.26 4.19
N ASN A 455 18.90 7.52 3.90
CA ASN A 455 18.93 6.08 3.65
C ASN A 455 18.76 5.74 2.15
N ALA A 456 18.94 6.70 1.25
CA ALA A 456 18.85 6.46 -0.19
C ALA A 456 19.85 5.37 -0.62
N GLY A 457 19.40 4.43 -1.46
CA GLY A 457 20.26 3.43 -2.07
C GLY A 457 21.19 4.04 -3.12
N TRP A 458 22.08 3.21 -3.68
CA TRP A 458 22.99 3.64 -4.75
C TRP A 458 22.22 4.18 -5.96
N THR A 459 21.01 3.67 -6.24
CA THR A 459 20.14 4.19 -7.30
C THR A 459 19.82 5.67 -7.08
N GLY A 460 19.43 6.08 -5.87
CA GLY A 460 19.18 7.48 -5.52
C GLY A 460 20.45 8.35 -5.57
N LEU A 461 21.61 7.80 -5.18
CA LEU A 461 22.89 8.49 -5.38
C LEU A 461 23.21 8.69 -6.87
N CYS A 462 22.75 7.80 -7.74
CA CYS A 462 22.88 7.95 -9.18
C CYS A 462 21.86 8.92 -9.77
N THR A 463 20.60 8.90 -9.31
CA THR A 463 19.49 9.55 -10.03
C THR A 463 18.94 10.80 -9.38
N TYR A 464 18.80 10.86 -8.05
CA TYR A 464 18.11 11.97 -7.39
C TYR A 464 18.75 13.32 -7.68
N THR A 465 17.91 14.33 -7.77
CA THR A 465 18.34 15.74 -7.75
C THR A 465 19.12 16.05 -6.48
N ALA A 466 20.05 17.01 -6.54
CA ALA A 466 20.82 17.41 -5.37
C ALA A 466 19.90 17.89 -4.22
N THR A 467 18.91 18.72 -4.54
CA THR A 467 17.98 19.33 -3.57
C THR A 467 16.52 19.06 -3.94
N ILE A 468 15.65 19.00 -2.94
CA ILE A 468 14.20 19.08 -3.10
C ILE A 468 13.82 20.56 -2.92
N PRO A 469 13.20 21.21 -3.91
CA PRO A 469 12.71 22.57 -3.75
C PRO A 469 11.74 22.67 -2.57
N SER A 470 11.84 23.75 -1.79
CA SER A 470 10.82 24.05 -0.79
C SER A 470 9.67 24.76 -1.49
N VAL A 471 8.49 24.14 -1.45
CA VAL A 471 7.28 24.68 -2.06
C VAL A 471 6.16 24.80 -1.02
N ARG A 472 5.15 25.61 -1.35
CA ARG A 472 3.96 25.71 -0.50
C ARG A 472 3.23 24.37 -0.51
N ALA A 473 2.84 23.89 0.68
CA ALA A 473 1.98 22.72 0.79
C ALA A 473 0.67 22.95 0.02
N GLU A 474 0.29 22.00 -0.82
CA GLU A 474 -1.00 22.01 -1.49
C GLU A 474 -2.14 21.79 -0.48
N SER A 475 -3.33 22.26 -0.81
CA SER A 475 -4.54 21.96 -0.04
C SER A 475 -4.83 20.47 -0.14
N ASN A 476 -5.10 19.82 1.00
CA ASN A 476 -5.56 18.43 1.01
C ASN A 476 -7.04 18.38 0.56
N GLU A 477 -7.41 17.31 -0.12
CA GLU A 477 -8.79 16.99 -0.46
C GLU A 477 -9.65 16.70 0.80
N ARG A 478 -10.93 17.08 0.73
CA ARG A 478 -11.94 16.84 1.79
C ARG A 478 -12.68 15.53 1.59
N ALA A 479 -12.96 15.18 0.34
CA ALA A 479 -13.57 13.92 -0.04
C ALA A 479 -12.87 13.30 -1.26
N SER A 480 -12.94 11.98 -1.35
CA SER A 480 -12.65 11.26 -2.58
C SER A 480 -13.61 10.11 -2.78
N TYR A 481 -13.82 9.73 -4.04
CA TYR A 481 -14.62 8.56 -4.39
C TYR A 481 -14.03 7.87 -5.60
N SER A 482 -13.70 6.58 -5.46
CA SER A 482 -13.37 5.71 -6.58
C SER A 482 -14.53 4.77 -6.88
N PRO A 483 -15.23 4.94 -8.03
CA PRO A 483 -16.35 4.09 -8.41
C PRO A 483 -15.95 2.61 -8.60
N HIS A 484 -14.80 2.34 -9.21
CA HIS A 484 -14.31 0.98 -9.43
C HIS A 484 -14.13 0.22 -8.12
N HIS A 485 -13.52 0.88 -7.14
CA HIS A 485 -13.20 0.31 -5.82
C HIS A 485 -14.36 0.40 -4.83
N ARG A 486 -15.38 1.23 -5.14
CA ARG A 486 -16.50 1.55 -4.25
C ARG A 486 -16.03 2.08 -2.91
N PHE A 487 -15.03 2.96 -2.95
CA PHE A 487 -14.30 3.42 -1.77
C PHE A 487 -14.35 4.94 -1.65
N ILE A 488 -14.83 5.41 -0.49
CA ILE A 488 -14.97 6.84 -0.15
C ILE A 488 -14.01 7.17 0.99
N THR A 489 -13.33 8.31 0.89
CA THR A 489 -12.59 8.90 2.02
C THR A 489 -13.19 10.25 2.35
N MET A 490 -13.37 10.53 3.65
CA MET A 490 -13.83 11.83 4.15
C MET A 490 -12.84 12.32 5.19
N LYS A 491 -12.41 13.58 5.06
CA LYS A 491 -11.23 14.10 5.75
C LYS A 491 -11.49 15.48 6.34
N ASN A 492 -11.01 15.71 7.56
CA ASN A 492 -10.98 17.01 8.23
C ASN A 492 -9.66 17.19 8.99
N TRP A 493 -8.74 17.94 8.40
CA TRP A 493 -7.33 18.02 8.80
C TRP A 493 -6.98 19.20 9.70
N GLU A 494 -7.96 19.93 10.23
CA GLU A 494 -7.66 21.07 11.08
C GLU A 494 -7.31 20.65 12.53
N GLY A 495 -6.14 21.09 12.99
CA GLY A 495 -5.64 20.87 14.35
C GLY A 495 -5.01 19.49 14.55
N ASP A 496 -4.73 19.15 15.80
CA ASP A 496 -3.97 17.93 16.14
C ASP A 496 -4.84 16.66 16.09
N TYR A 497 -6.16 16.79 16.07
CA TYR A 497 -7.08 15.65 16.10
C TYR A 497 -7.15 14.89 14.76
N LYS A 498 -6.94 15.57 13.62
CA LYS A 498 -6.73 14.97 12.28
C LYS A 498 -7.74 13.87 11.94
N MET A 499 -9.01 14.24 11.81
CA MET A 499 -10.11 13.29 11.63
C MET A 499 -10.19 12.79 10.18
N MET A 500 -10.42 11.49 10.03
CA MET A 500 -10.75 10.86 8.76
C MET A 500 -11.64 9.64 8.99
N PHE A 501 -12.58 9.41 8.08
CA PHE A 501 -13.23 8.11 7.97
C PHE A 501 -13.20 7.60 6.53
N THR A 502 -13.32 6.29 6.40
CA THR A 502 -13.55 5.64 5.10
C THR A 502 -14.89 4.93 5.13
N LEU A 503 -15.53 4.82 3.97
CA LEU A 503 -16.74 4.03 3.79
C LEU A 503 -16.67 3.30 2.44
N ASN A 504 -16.93 2.00 2.43
CA ASN A 504 -16.72 1.20 1.23
C ASN A 504 -17.64 -0.01 1.15
N GLY A 505 -18.09 -0.37 -0.06
CA GLY A 505 -19.10 -1.42 -0.27
C GLY A 505 -18.59 -2.82 -0.58
N GLY A 506 -17.31 -2.97 -0.85
CA GLY A 506 -16.71 -4.27 -1.11
C GLY A 506 -16.90 -4.75 -2.55
N LYS A 507 -15.92 -5.51 -3.01
CA LYS A 507 -15.79 -6.02 -4.37
C LYS A 507 -14.83 -7.19 -4.36
N LYS A 508 -15.21 -8.31 -4.97
CA LYS A 508 -14.30 -9.43 -5.23
C LYS A 508 -13.45 -9.22 -6.49
N GLY A 509 -12.24 -9.78 -6.45
CA GLY A 509 -11.24 -9.68 -7.52
C GLY A 509 -10.32 -8.49 -7.33
N TYR A 510 -9.24 -8.42 -8.11
CA TYR A 510 -8.26 -7.33 -8.04
C TYR A 510 -7.66 -7.11 -6.64
N HIS A 511 -7.49 -8.19 -5.85
CA HIS A 511 -7.01 -8.08 -4.48
C HIS A 511 -7.91 -7.23 -3.56
N LEU A 512 -9.20 -7.07 -3.91
CA LEU A 512 -10.21 -6.41 -3.09
C LEU A 512 -11.07 -7.44 -2.36
N THR A 513 -11.70 -7.00 -1.26
CA THR A 513 -12.48 -7.85 -0.36
C THR A 513 -13.98 -7.53 -0.40
N PRO A 514 -14.85 -8.54 -0.25
CA PRO A 514 -16.20 -8.33 0.25
C PRO A 514 -16.14 -7.83 1.71
N ASN A 515 -16.91 -6.80 2.04
CA ASN A 515 -16.85 -6.12 3.35
C ASN A 515 -18.19 -5.54 3.85
N GLY A 516 -19.22 -5.53 3.00
CA GLY A 516 -20.61 -5.32 3.40
C GLY A 516 -21.02 -3.91 3.84
N LEU A 517 -20.47 -2.85 3.24
CA LEU A 517 -20.57 -1.45 3.69
C LEU A 517 -19.72 -1.14 4.94
N ALA A 518 -18.45 -1.54 4.90
CA ALA A 518 -17.51 -1.35 5.99
C ALA A 518 -17.08 0.12 6.19
N LEU A 519 -16.55 0.43 7.38
CA LEU A 519 -15.92 1.72 7.68
C LEU A 519 -14.59 1.57 8.39
N GLN A 520 -13.81 2.66 8.40
CA GLN A 520 -12.65 2.83 9.27
C GLN A 520 -12.66 4.23 9.89
N PHE A 521 -12.13 4.35 11.12
CA PHE A 521 -11.98 5.63 11.82
C PHE A 521 -10.51 5.95 12.15
N TYR A 522 -10.19 7.24 12.03
CA TYR A 522 -8.86 7.78 12.25
C TYR A 522 -8.91 8.97 13.21
N ALA A 523 -7.88 9.10 14.04
CA ALA A 523 -7.63 10.29 14.84
C ALA A 523 -6.15 10.36 15.23
N TYR A 524 -5.65 11.56 15.51
CA TYR A 524 -4.26 11.83 15.90
C TYR A 524 -3.22 11.32 14.91
N GLY A 525 -3.58 11.15 13.63
CA GLY A 525 -2.71 10.57 12.61
C GLY A 525 -2.55 9.05 12.69
N TYR A 526 -3.44 8.35 13.39
CA TYR A 526 -3.48 6.91 13.51
C TYR A 526 -4.78 6.32 12.97
N ALA A 527 -4.71 5.09 12.45
CA ALA A 527 -5.89 4.26 12.19
C ALA A 527 -6.35 3.62 13.51
N LEU A 528 -7.46 4.09 14.08
CA LEU A 528 -7.96 3.60 15.39
C LEU A 528 -8.95 2.44 15.27
N ALA A 529 -9.72 2.42 14.18
CA ALA A 529 -10.57 1.29 13.81
C ALA A 529 -10.27 0.88 12.36
N PRO A 530 -9.06 0.35 12.06
CA PRO A 530 -8.72 -0.13 10.72
C PRO A 530 -9.54 -1.38 10.35
N ASP A 531 -9.55 -1.73 9.07
CA ASP A 531 -10.05 -3.04 8.61
C ASP A 531 -9.03 -4.14 8.95
N ALA A 532 -9.49 -5.37 9.18
CA ALA A 532 -8.58 -6.48 9.51
C ALA A 532 -7.75 -6.97 8.31
N ALA A 533 -7.94 -6.44 7.10
CA ALA A 533 -7.36 -6.96 5.86
C ALA A 533 -5.81 -7.12 5.79
N ALA A 534 -5.07 -6.73 6.83
CA ALA A 534 -3.64 -6.99 6.95
C ALA A 534 -3.34 -8.36 7.60
N TYR A 535 -2.86 -9.32 6.82
CA TYR A 535 -2.51 -10.69 7.25
C TYR A 535 -1.14 -11.15 6.73
N GLU A 536 -0.59 -12.22 7.33
CA GLU A 536 0.80 -12.62 7.07
C GLU A 536 1.01 -13.12 5.64
N SER A 537 0.11 -13.94 5.11
CA SER A 537 0.22 -14.44 3.74
C SER A 537 -1.06 -15.12 3.25
N TYR A 538 -1.24 -15.30 1.94
CA TYR A 538 -2.39 -16.04 1.36
C TYR A 538 -2.51 -17.50 1.86
N TRP A 539 -1.42 -18.05 2.39
CA TRP A 539 -1.36 -19.40 2.96
C TRP A 539 -1.57 -19.42 4.48
N SER A 540 -1.72 -18.26 5.13
CA SER A 540 -2.05 -18.22 6.56
C SER A 540 -3.50 -18.70 6.76
N LYS A 541 -3.74 -19.44 7.86
CA LYS A 541 -5.06 -20.04 8.11
C LYS A 541 -6.17 -18.99 8.25
N ASP A 542 -5.81 -17.82 8.76
CA ASP A 542 -6.68 -16.68 9.03
C ASP A 542 -6.91 -15.77 7.80
N HIS A 543 -6.26 -16.03 6.66
CA HIS A 543 -6.46 -15.27 5.41
C HIS A 543 -7.95 -15.14 5.06
N GLY A 544 -8.72 -16.23 5.16
CA GLY A 544 -10.15 -16.22 4.86
C GLY A 544 -10.96 -15.30 5.79
N TYR A 545 -10.55 -15.13 7.05
CA TYR A 545 -11.18 -14.19 7.97
C TYR A 545 -10.89 -12.74 7.57
N HIS A 546 -9.61 -12.42 7.36
CA HIS A 546 -9.14 -11.07 6.99
C HIS A 546 -9.63 -10.62 5.62
N GLN A 547 -10.01 -11.56 4.75
CA GLN A 547 -10.55 -11.29 3.40
C GLN A 547 -12.07 -11.50 3.32
N SER A 548 -12.77 -11.36 4.44
CA SER A 548 -14.23 -11.52 4.51
C SER A 548 -14.89 -10.40 5.32
N PRO A 549 -16.22 -10.23 5.19
CA PRO A 549 -16.96 -9.25 5.99
C PRO A 549 -16.86 -9.45 7.50
N THR A 550 -16.47 -10.65 7.99
CA THR A 550 -16.28 -10.86 9.43
C THR A 550 -15.05 -10.13 9.98
N GLY A 551 -14.05 -9.83 9.13
CA GLY A 551 -12.89 -9.00 9.47
C GLY A 551 -13.14 -7.50 9.29
N SER A 552 -14.36 -7.08 8.94
CA SER A 552 -14.69 -5.69 8.65
C SER A 552 -15.65 -5.09 9.69
N ASN A 553 -15.61 -3.76 9.82
CA ASN A 553 -16.52 -3.02 10.69
C ASN A 553 -17.87 -2.81 9.99
N THR A 554 -18.78 -3.78 10.10
CA THR A 554 -19.98 -3.89 9.26
C THR A 554 -21.15 -4.55 9.99
N VAL A 555 -22.28 -4.75 9.32
CA VAL A 555 -23.41 -5.55 9.82
C VAL A 555 -23.49 -6.89 9.09
N LEU A 556 -23.74 -8.00 9.79
CA LEU A 556 -24.04 -9.31 9.21
C LEU A 556 -25.39 -9.85 9.74
N PRO A 557 -26.09 -10.72 9.01
CA PRO A 557 -25.83 -11.22 7.67
C PRO A 557 -26.22 -10.17 6.60
N GLY A 558 -26.08 -10.52 5.32
CA GLY A 558 -26.62 -9.73 4.22
C GLY A 558 -25.61 -9.37 3.15
N TYR A 559 -25.76 -8.20 2.52
CA TYR A 559 -24.88 -7.68 1.49
C TYR A 559 -23.41 -7.72 1.91
N THR A 560 -22.56 -8.29 1.07
CA THR A 560 -21.10 -8.38 1.29
C THR A 560 -20.32 -7.68 0.19
N GLU A 561 -20.85 -7.71 -1.04
CA GLU A 561 -20.28 -7.08 -2.23
C GLU A 561 -21.38 -6.76 -3.25
N GLY A 562 -21.12 -5.79 -4.13
CA GLY A 562 -22.03 -5.36 -5.20
C GLY A 562 -22.03 -3.85 -5.34
N ASP A 563 -22.89 -3.29 -6.19
CA ASP A 563 -22.90 -1.84 -6.38
C ASP A 563 -23.40 -1.09 -5.15
N ILE A 564 -22.92 0.15 -5.00
CA ILE A 564 -23.35 1.08 -3.95
C ILE A 564 -24.08 2.26 -4.59
N THR A 565 -25.04 2.83 -3.85
CA THR A 565 -25.71 4.07 -4.19
C THR A 565 -25.36 5.13 -3.17
N ILE A 566 -24.75 6.23 -3.62
CA ILE A 566 -24.51 7.42 -2.78
C ILE A 566 -25.79 8.26 -2.82
N HIS A 567 -26.51 8.33 -1.69
CA HIS A 567 -27.73 9.15 -1.57
C HIS A 567 -27.41 10.62 -1.29
N ALA A 568 -26.37 10.84 -0.48
CA ALA A 568 -25.82 12.16 -0.21
C ALA A 568 -24.39 12.03 0.31
N MET A 569 -23.54 12.98 -0.05
CA MET A 569 -22.24 13.16 0.57
C MET A 569 -21.88 14.65 0.52
N GLU A 570 -21.11 15.15 1.48
CA GLU A 570 -20.57 16.51 1.42
C GLU A 570 -19.09 16.57 1.84
N PRO A 571 -18.22 17.12 0.97
CA PRO A 571 -18.51 17.56 -0.40
C PRO A 571 -18.80 16.40 -1.37
N MET A 572 -19.65 16.63 -2.37
CA MET A 572 -19.95 15.67 -3.45
C MET A 572 -18.81 15.59 -4.46
N VAL A 573 -18.26 14.40 -4.69
CA VAL A 573 -17.33 14.17 -5.80
C VAL A 573 -18.13 14.09 -7.09
N LYS A 574 -17.84 14.98 -8.03
CA LYS A 574 -18.59 15.04 -9.29
C LYS A 574 -18.26 13.87 -10.20
N GLU A 575 -19.19 13.53 -11.08
CA GLU A 575 -18.91 12.57 -12.14
C GLU A 575 -17.72 13.04 -13.00
N GLY A 576 -16.77 12.14 -13.27
CA GLY A 576 -15.55 12.46 -13.99
C GLY A 576 -14.44 13.10 -13.13
N GLU A 577 -14.63 13.25 -11.82
CA GLU A 577 -13.63 13.70 -10.85
C GLU A 577 -13.29 12.57 -9.84
N PHE A 578 -12.18 12.70 -9.12
CA PHE A 578 -11.77 11.76 -8.06
C PHE A 578 -11.89 12.36 -6.67
N VAL A 579 -11.65 13.67 -6.55
CA VAL A 579 -11.54 14.39 -5.29
C VAL A 579 -12.43 15.63 -5.30
N ASN A 580 -12.83 16.08 -4.12
CA ASN A 580 -13.39 17.40 -3.92
C ASN A 580 -12.78 18.02 -2.65
N ASP A 581 -12.30 19.26 -2.77
CA ASP A 581 -11.63 20.04 -1.72
C ASP A 581 -12.54 21.11 -1.10
N ARG A 582 -13.74 21.34 -1.66
CA ARG A 582 -14.67 22.34 -1.15
C ARG A 582 -15.27 21.92 0.18
N GLU A 583 -15.59 22.90 1.00
CA GLU A 583 -16.33 22.72 2.25
C GLU A 583 -17.44 23.76 2.36
N LEU A 584 -18.65 23.34 2.74
CA LEU A 584 -19.69 24.28 3.16
C LEU A 584 -19.45 24.79 4.58
N THR A 585 -18.77 24.00 5.40
CA THR A 585 -18.44 24.35 6.78
C THR A 585 -17.21 23.57 7.22
N PRO A 586 -16.34 24.17 8.06
CA PRO A 586 -15.14 23.48 8.53
C PRO A 586 -15.45 22.49 9.67
N TYR A 587 -16.71 22.35 10.08
CA TYR A 587 -17.13 21.55 11.24
C TYR A 587 -17.73 20.18 10.91
N LEU A 588 -18.08 19.89 9.65
CA LEU A 588 -18.84 18.70 9.28
C LEU A 588 -18.38 18.11 7.94
N ASN A 589 -18.33 16.77 7.86
CA ASN A 589 -18.40 16.01 6.62
C ASN A 589 -19.25 14.76 6.82
N PHE A 590 -19.87 14.26 5.76
CA PHE A 590 -20.69 13.05 5.86
C PHE A 590 -20.85 12.32 4.53
N ALA A 591 -21.20 11.03 4.62
CA ALA A 591 -21.65 10.22 3.51
C ALA A 591 -22.84 9.34 3.94
N ASP A 592 -23.83 9.21 3.07
CA ASP A 592 -25.02 8.34 3.21
C ASP A 592 -25.12 7.43 1.98
N VAL A 593 -24.92 6.14 2.20
CA VAL A 593 -24.74 5.15 1.14
C VAL A 593 -25.60 3.92 1.43
N SER A 594 -26.20 3.35 0.38
CA SER A 594 -26.90 2.06 0.46
C SER A 594 -26.32 1.02 -0.47
N ALA A 595 -26.48 -0.25 -0.12
CA ALA A 595 -26.16 -1.39 -0.97
C ALA A 595 -26.96 -2.63 -0.54
N GLY A 596 -27.60 -3.30 -1.48
CA GLY A 596 -28.55 -4.37 -1.17
C GLY A 596 -29.60 -3.89 -0.17
N GLU A 597 -29.78 -4.63 0.92
CA GLU A 597 -30.70 -4.31 2.02
C GLU A 597 -30.11 -3.36 3.08
N LYS A 598 -28.88 -2.87 2.89
CA LYS A 598 -28.17 -2.06 3.88
C LYS A 598 -28.15 -0.59 3.50
N ARG A 599 -28.14 0.28 4.52
CA ARG A 599 -27.85 1.71 4.37
C ARG A 599 -27.05 2.22 5.57
N ARG A 600 -25.97 2.94 5.30
CA ARG A 600 -25.08 3.48 6.33
C ARG A 600 -24.85 4.98 6.11
N MET A 601 -25.14 5.76 7.15
CA MET A 601 -24.82 7.18 7.21
C MET A 601 -23.72 7.38 8.24
N VAL A 602 -22.61 7.96 7.82
CA VAL A 602 -21.50 8.35 8.69
C VAL A 602 -21.30 9.85 8.60
N ALA A 603 -21.34 10.53 9.74
CA ALA A 603 -21.03 11.94 9.88
C ALA A 603 -19.82 12.13 10.80
N MET A 604 -18.95 13.06 10.44
CA MET A 604 -17.80 13.50 11.23
C MET A 604 -18.06 14.93 11.67
N VAL A 605 -18.08 15.17 12.98
CA VAL A 605 -18.39 16.47 13.56
C VAL A 605 -17.21 16.96 14.39
N ARG A 606 -16.65 18.09 14.00
CA ARG A 606 -15.55 18.74 14.72
C ARG A 606 -16.08 19.78 15.71
N THR A 607 -15.53 19.78 16.93
CA THR A 607 -15.90 20.72 18.00
C THR A 607 -14.78 21.72 18.28
N SER A 608 -13.51 21.32 18.10
CA SER A 608 -12.34 22.20 18.17
C SER A 608 -11.21 21.66 17.27
N GLY A 609 -10.01 22.26 17.32
CA GLY A 609 -8.83 21.69 16.66
C GLY A 609 -8.35 20.36 17.30
N ASN A 610 -8.75 20.08 18.53
CA ASN A 610 -8.26 18.94 19.32
C ASN A 610 -9.36 17.95 19.73
N SER A 611 -10.60 18.20 19.32
CA SER A 611 -11.76 17.40 19.71
C SER A 611 -12.81 17.33 18.59
N GLY A 612 -13.50 16.20 18.53
CA GLY A 612 -14.58 15.92 17.60
C GLY A 612 -15.05 14.48 17.74
N TYR A 613 -16.13 14.12 17.08
CA TYR A 613 -16.73 12.80 17.17
C TYR A 613 -17.33 12.38 15.83
N TYR A 614 -17.59 11.10 15.69
CA TYR A 614 -18.24 10.48 14.55
C TYR A 614 -19.63 9.99 14.97
N VAL A 615 -20.58 10.02 14.05
CA VAL A 615 -21.90 9.41 14.22
C VAL A 615 -22.07 8.38 13.11
N ASP A 616 -22.35 7.13 13.49
CA ASP A 616 -22.62 6.02 12.57
C ASP A 616 -24.04 5.51 12.78
N ILE A 617 -24.85 5.58 11.73
CA ILE A 617 -26.23 5.07 11.70
C ILE A 617 -26.31 3.99 10.62
N PHE A 618 -26.44 2.74 11.05
CA PHE A 618 -26.47 1.56 10.19
C PHE A 618 -27.86 0.90 10.21
N ARG A 619 -28.46 0.79 9.02
CA ARG A 619 -29.73 0.13 8.76
C ARG A 619 -29.56 -1.15 7.93
N SER A 620 -30.42 -2.12 8.19
CA SER A 620 -30.53 -3.39 7.45
C SER A 620 -31.98 -3.89 7.50
N ASP A 621 -32.53 -4.29 6.36
CA ASP A 621 -33.90 -4.84 6.29
C ASP A 621 -34.00 -6.28 6.81
N ARG A 622 -32.88 -6.89 7.26
CA ARG A 622 -32.89 -8.22 7.89
C ARG A 622 -33.52 -8.15 9.28
N ALA A 623 -34.27 -9.20 9.63
CA ALA A 623 -34.90 -9.34 10.95
C ALA A 623 -33.86 -9.46 12.08
N ASP A 624 -32.77 -10.18 11.81
CA ASP A 624 -31.68 -10.40 12.77
C ASP A 624 -30.37 -9.84 12.20
N ASN A 625 -29.59 -9.17 13.05
CA ASN A 625 -28.36 -8.50 12.65
C ASN A 625 -27.31 -8.56 13.78
N ASP A 626 -26.04 -8.70 13.41
CA ASP A 626 -24.88 -8.49 14.26
C ASP A 626 -24.12 -7.27 13.71
N TYR A 627 -23.97 -6.22 14.52
CA TYR A 627 -23.05 -5.10 14.25
C TYR A 627 -21.66 -5.47 14.75
N LEU A 628 -20.67 -5.55 13.86
CA LEU A 628 -19.29 -5.89 14.16
C LEU A 628 -18.43 -4.62 14.16
N PHE A 629 -17.60 -4.46 15.19
CA PHE A 629 -16.69 -3.32 15.32
C PHE A 629 -15.38 -3.73 15.99
N HIS A 630 -14.32 -3.82 15.18
CA HIS A 630 -12.94 -4.05 15.55
C HIS A 630 -12.27 -2.71 15.84
N HIS A 631 -11.50 -2.63 16.92
CA HIS A 631 -10.80 -1.42 17.30
C HIS A 631 -9.43 -1.78 17.88
N VAL A 632 -8.41 -0.96 17.60
CA VAL A 632 -7.10 -1.21 18.19
C VAL A 632 -7.12 -0.83 19.68
N GLY A 633 -6.58 -1.69 20.53
CA GLY A 633 -6.57 -1.45 21.96
C GLY A 633 -5.81 -2.53 22.69
N THR A 634 -5.16 -2.16 23.78
CA THR A 634 -4.57 -3.15 24.71
C THR A 634 -5.62 -3.81 25.59
N SER A 635 -6.80 -3.20 25.68
CA SER A 635 -7.95 -3.69 26.42
C SER A 635 -9.23 -3.06 25.91
N MET A 636 -10.36 -3.75 26.12
CA MET A 636 -11.71 -3.25 25.90
C MET A 636 -12.53 -3.40 27.18
N GLU A 637 -13.33 -2.39 27.50
CA GLU A 637 -14.30 -2.40 28.60
C GLU A 637 -15.67 -1.92 28.10
N ILE A 638 -16.74 -2.53 28.60
CA ILE A 638 -18.11 -2.12 28.33
C ILE A 638 -18.80 -1.70 29.62
N THR A 639 -19.40 -0.51 29.62
CA THR A 639 -20.19 0.02 30.74
C THR A 639 -21.59 0.40 30.28
N ASP A 640 -22.53 0.49 31.23
CA ASP A 640 -23.76 1.21 31.02
C ASP A 640 -23.52 2.73 30.89
N SER A 641 -24.60 3.49 30.67
CA SER A 641 -24.53 4.96 30.55
C SER A 641 -24.20 5.68 31.87
N GLU A 642 -24.24 5.00 33.01
CA GLU A 642 -23.86 5.54 34.32
C GLU A 642 -22.38 5.24 34.66
N GLY A 643 -21.71 4.41 33.84
CA GLY A 643 -20.32 4.01 34.03
C GLY A 643 -20.14 2.71 34.83
N ASN A 644 -21.23 1.99 35.11
CA ASN A 644 -21.12 0.67 35.74
C ASN A 644 -20.72 -0.36 34.69
N LYS A 645 -19.71 -1.17 34.99
CA LYS A 645 -19.26 -2.25 34.11
C LYS A 645 -20.40 -3.26 33.88
N LEU A 646 -20.63 -3.63 32.63
CA LEU A 646 -21.63 -4.64 32.30
C LEU A 646 -21.13 -6.03 32.74
N PRO A 647 -21.98 -6.85 33.39
CA PRO A 647 -21.63 -8.24 33.69
C PRO A 647 -21.60 -9.05 32.39
N GLY A 648 -20.62 -9.94 32.24
CA GLY A 648 -20.47 -10.79 31.06
C GLY A 648 -20.30 -12.26 31.43
N GLU A 649 -21.12 -13.13 30.83
CA GLU A 649 -20.95 -14.59 30.89
C GLU A 649 -19.92 -15.02 29.83
N ALA A 650 -18.90 -15.78 30.25
CA ALA A 650 -17.94 -16.35 29.33
C ALA A 650 -18.57 -17.50 28.54
N LEU A 651 -18.44 -17.47 27.21
CA LEU A 651 -18.97 -18.49 26.31
C LEU A 651 -17.83 -19.19 25.56
N GLU A 652 -18.00 -20.48 25.27
CA GLU A 652 -17.06 -21.19 24.40
C GLU A 652 -17.27 -20.89 22.92
N LYS A 653 -18.52 -20.60 22.52
CA LYS A 653 -18.90 -20.33 21.13
C LYS A 653 -20.18 -19.51 21.07
N PHE A 654 -20.46 -18.92 19.91
CA PHE A 654 -21.77 -18.34 19.63
C PHE A 654 -22.82 -19.42 19.40
N ASP A 655 -24.04 -19.20 19.90
CA ASP A 655 -25.19 -20.05 19.60
C ASP A 655 -25.65 -19.94 18.14
N LYS A 656 -25.44 -18.76 17.55
CA LYS A 656 -25.82 -18.41 16.18
C LYS A 656 -24.69 -17.63 15.52
N THR A 657 -24.39 -17.95 14.26
CA THR A 657 -23.35 -17.30 13.46
C THR A 657 -23.88 -17.00 12.06
N TRP A 658 -23.33 -15.97 11.42
CA TRP A 658 -23.76 -15.50 10.10
C TRP A 658 -22.75 -15.76 8.99
N HIS A 659 -21.52 -16.12 9.36
CA HIS A 659 -20.42 -16.36 8.44
C HIS A 659 -19.41 -17.32 9.09
N GLU A 660 -18.65 -18.05 8.28
CA GLU A 660 -17.66 -19.00 8.77
C GLU A 660 -16.59 -18.32 9.64
N GLY A 661 -16.26 -17.06 9.35
CA GLY A 661 -15.24 -16.29 10.07
C GLY A 661 -15.47 -16.15 11.59
N TYR A 662 -16.68 -16.40 12.10
CA TYR A 662 -16.97 -16.29 13.53
C TYR A 662 -16.13 -17.24 14.41
N HIS A 663 -15.62 -18.35 13.84
CA HIS A 663 -14.75 -19.29 14.58
C HIS A 663 -13.38 -18.70 14.96
N TRP A 664 -13.01 -17.56 14.39
CA TRP A 664 -11.76 -16.86 14.71
C TRP A 664 -11.86 -15.96 15.94
N PHE A 665 -13.06 -15.65 16.39
CA PHE A 665 -13.24 -14.91 17.63
C PHE A 665 -12.95 -15.82 18.84
N SER A 666 -12.28 -15.26 19.83
CA SER A 666 -11.89 -15.93 21.07
C SER A 666 -12.25 -15.05 22.28
N ASN A 667 -12.14 -15.57 23.50
CA ASN A 667 -12.48 -14.84 24.74
C ASN A 667 -13.89 -14.19 24.71
N LEU A 668 -14.90 -14.97 24.30
CA LEU A 668 -16.26 -14.47 24.14
C LEU A 668 -16.89 -14.20 25.51
N HIS A 669 -17.35 -12.97 25.72
CA HIS A 669 -18.16 -12.59 26.88
C HIS A 669 -19.47 -11.98 26.41
N LYS A 670 -20.60 -12.60 26.79
CA LYS A 670 -21.94 -12.15 26.46
C LYS A 670 -22.55 -11.39 27.64
N SER A 671 -23.16 -10.24 27.34
CA SER A 671 -24.02 -9.49 28.25
C SER A 671 -25.43 -9.43 27.68
N ASP A 672 -26.40 -9.99 28.41
CA ASP A 672 -27.84 -9.84 28.12
C ASP A 672 -28.28 -8.42 28.51
N TYR A 673 -27.96 -7.46 27.65
CA TYR A 673 -28.14 -6.04 27.92
C TYR A 673 -28.63 -5.31 26.67
N ASN A 674 -29.77 -4.64 26.81
CA ASN A 674 -30.48 -4.01 25.69
C ASN A 674 -30.67 -2.49 25.85
N GLN A 675 -30.05 -1.88 26.86
CA GLN A 675 -30.08 -0.44 27.10
C GLN A 675 -28.85 0.25 26.48
N ASN A 676 -28.78 1.58 26.55
CA ASN A 676 -27.64 2.36 26.06
C ASN A 676 -26.35 1.99 26.82
N PHE A 677 -25.25 1.84 26.09
CA PHE A 677 -23.96 1.43 26.67
C PHE A 677 -22.78 2.16 26.02
N ILE A 678 -21.61 2.04 26.63
CA ILE A 678 -20.34 2.60 26.14
C ILE A 678 -19.30 1.49 26.09
N ALA A 679 -18.70 1.26 24.92
CA ALA A 679 -17.48 0.48 24.78
C ALA A 679 -16.26 1.41 24.75
N SER A 680 -15.22 1.08 25.51
CA SER A 680 -14.00 1.88 25.63
C SER A 680 -12.76 1.06 25.34
N TRP A 681 -11.81 1.63 24.58
CA TRP A 681 -10.52 1.03 24.27
C TRP A 681 -9.37 1.91 24.77
N SER A 682 -8.43 1.29 25.48
CA SER A 682 -7.22 1.94 25.97
C SER A 682 -6.05 1.62 25.04
N MET A 683 -5.22 2.62 24.78
CA MET A 683 -4.08 2.54 23.86
C MET A 683 -2.85 3.24 24.45
N PRO A 684 -1.64 2.98 23.90
CA PRO A 684 -0.45 3.79 24.18
C PRO A 684 -0.67 5.28 23.89
N GLU A 685 0.30 6.11 24.34
CA GLU A 685 0.27 7.58 24.18
C GLU A 685 -0.94 8.27 24.86
N ASP A 686 -1.47 7.65 25.91
CA ASP A 686 -2.61 8.13 26.69
C ASP A 686 -3.88 8.34 25.85
N ILE A 687 -4.03 7.57 24.76
CA ILE A 687 -5.22 7.61 23.90
C ILE A 687 -6.27 6.66 24.47
N THR A 688 -7.49 7.16 24.61
CA THR A 688 -8.69 6.35 24.86
C THR A 688 -9.71 6.64 23.78
N ALA A 689 -10.34 5.60 23.27
CA ALA A 689 -11.49 5.73 22.36
C ALA A 689 -12.77 5.23 23.05
N ARG A 690 -13.90 5.85 22.74
CA ARG A 690 -15.23 5.48 23.23
C ARG A 690 -16.20 5.37 22.08
N LEU A 691 -17.02 4.33 22.12
CA LEU A 691 -18.19 4.16 21.28
C LEU A 691 -19.41 4.07 22.19
N TRP A 692 -20.21 5.13 22.22
CA TRP A 692 -21.55 5.06 22.78
C TRP A 692 -22.49 4.44 21.75
N MET A 693 -23.38 3.56 22.18
CA MET A 693 -24.42 3.00 21.32
C MET A 693 -25.78 3.06 22.01
N ALA A 694 -26.81 3.39 21.22
CA ALA A 694 -28.19 3.32 21.68
C ALA A 694 -28.55 1.87 22.09
N GLY A 695 -29.49 1.71 23.01
CA GLY A 695 -30.15 0.43 23.29
C GLY A 695 -31.20 0.09 22.23
N GLY A 696 -31.84 -1.06 22.39
CA GLY A 696 -32.91 -1.51 21.50
C GLY A 696 -33.42 -2.90 21.91
N GLU A 697 -34.72 -3.13 21.77
CA GLU A 697 -35.30 -4.46 22.02
C GLU A 697 -34.62 -5.53 21.16
N GLY A 698 -34.41 -6.71 21.75
CA GLY A 698 -33.73 -7.83 21.10
C GLY A 698 -32.21 -7.70 21.04
N ARG A 699 -31.59 -6.71 21.72
CA ARG A 699 -30.14 -6.55 21.74
C ARG A 699 -29.42 -7.39 22.79
N GLU A 700 -28.28 -7.91 22.38
CA GLU A 700 -27.27 -8.57 23.22
C GLU A 700 -25.89 -8.05 22.84
N ILE A 701 -24.97 -7.98 23.81
CA ILE A 701 -23.65 -7.40 23.61
C ILE A 701 -22.59 -8.47 23.83
N TYR A 702 -21.63 -8.54 22.91
CA TYR A 702 -20.49 -9.44 23.01
C TYR A 702 -19.18 -8.65 22.98
N GLN A 703 -18.31 -8.95 23.93
CA GLN A 703 -16.90 -8.60 23.89
C GLN A 703 -16.12 -9.85 23.44
N VAL A 704 -15.26 -9.69 22.43
CA VAL A 704 -14.47 -10.79 21.88
C VAL A 704 -13.08 -10.31 21.48
N ASP A 705 -12.16 -11.26 21.32
CA ASP A 705 -10.84 -11.07 20.72
C ASP A 705 -10.82 -11.65 19.30
N ALA A 706 -10.57 -10.79 18.31
CA ALA A 706 -10.29 -11.17 16.94
C ALA A 706 -8.79 -11.51 16.75
N PRO A 707 -8.44 -12.21 15.65
CA PRO A 707 -7.04 -12.48 15.32
C PRO A 707 -6.18 -11.20 15.29
N PRO A 708 -4.86 -11.32 15.57
CA PRO A 708 -3.93 -10.25 15.33
C PRO A 708 -3.86 -9.88 13.84
N THR A 709 -3.52 -8.63 13.54
CA THR A 709 -3.32 -8.13 12.17
C THR A 709 -1.85 -7.83 11.92
N THR A 710 -1.39 -7.85 10.67
CA THR A 710 0.03 -7.64 10.31
C THR A 710 0.27 -6.28 9.64
N MET A 711 -0.34 -5.24 10.20
CA MET A 711 -0.21 -3.88 9.69
C MET A 711 1.24 -3.38 9.67
N ASN A 712 1.54 -2.42 8.80
CA ASN A 712 2.86 -1.79 8.79
C ASN A 712 3.08 -0.92 10.03
N LYS A 713 4.33 -0.87 10.53
CA LYS A 713 4.70 -0.13 11.74
C LYS A 713 4.37 1.37 11.64
N GLY A 714 3.95 1.95 12.76
CA GLY A 714 3.59 3.36 12.91
C GLY A 714 2.24 3.72 12.31
N LEU A 715 1.39 2.74 11.99
CA LEU A 715 0.02 2.94 11.53
C LEU A 715 -0.99 3.05 12.68
N THR A 716 -0.71 2.35 13.79
CA THR A 716 -1.53 2.34 15.00
C THR A 716 -0.70 2.79 16.20
N PRO A 717 -1.32 3.30 17.28
CA PRO A 717 -0.59 3.77 18.45
C PRO A 717 0.23 2.65 19.08
N GLY A 718 1.55 2.84 19.15
CA GLY A 718 2.47 1.87 19.74
C GLY A 718 2.46 0.48 19.08
N ASP A 719 2.04 0.37 17.81
CA ASP A 719 2.14 -0.88 17.06
C ASP A 719 1.34 -2.06 17.69
N ILE A 720 0.24 -1.74 18.38
CA ILE A 720 -0.63 -2.72 19.08
C ILE A 720 -1.50 -3.53 18.11
N CYS A 721 -2.08 -4.63 18.63
CA CYS A 721 -2.93 -5.59 17.88
C CYS A 721 -2.21 -6.31 16.73
N MET A 722 -0.88 -6.29 16.75
CA MET A 722 -0.01 -7.12 15.92
C MET A 722 0.41 -8.39 16.65
N PRO A 723 0.75 -9.49 15.93
CA PRO A 723 1.13 -10.75 16.55
C PRO A 723 2.21 -10.56 17.63
N PRO A 724 2.03 -11.17 18.82
CA PRO A 724 0.97 -12.13 19.18
C PRO A 724 -0.30 -11.51 19.81
N MET A 725 -0.48 -10.19 19.81
CA MET A 725 -1.60 -9.51 20.50
C MET A 725 -2.88 -9.53 19.67
N PRO A 726 -4.01 -10.04 20.20
CA PRO A 726 -5.29 -10.03 19.48
C PRO A 726 -5.83 -8.61 19.27
N THR A 727 -6.88 -8.51 18.46
CA THR A 727 -7.61 -7.27 18.23
C THR A 727 -8.94 -7.32 18.99
N PRO A 728 -9.18 -6.47 20.00
CA PRO A 728 -10.45 -6.48 20.70
C PRO A 728 -11.58 -6.00 19.79
N ALA A 729 -12.72 -6.68 19.83
CA ALA A 729 -13.88 -6.38 19.01
C ALA A 729 -15.19 -6.43 19.79
N LEU A 730 -16.10 -5.55 19.38
CA LEU A 730 -17.47 -5.47 19.84
C LEU A 730 -18.39 -6.13 18.81
N ILE A 731 -19.29 -7.00 19.27
CA ILE A 731 -20.41 -7.48 18.46
C ILE A 731 -21.71 -7.13 19.18
N VAL A 732 -22.63 -6.47 18.49
CA VAL A 732 -23.96 -6.14 19.01
C VAL A 732 -25.00 -6.88 18.18
N ARG A 733 -25.57 -7.91 18.77
CA ARG A 733 -26.65 -8.68 18.16
C ARG A 733 -27.97 -7.96 18.37
N GLN A 734 -28.85 -8.03 17.39
CA GLN A 734 -30.23 -7.57 17.43
C GLN A 734 -31.11 -8.62 16.74
N GLU A 735 -31.98 -9.30 17.50
CA GLU A 735 -32.87 -10.35 16.98
C GLU A 735 -34.34 -10.00 17.10
N GLY A 736 -35.16 -10.47 16.15
CA GLY A 736 -36.60 -10.24 16.14
C GLY A 736 -37.00 -8.76 15.98
N ASN A 737 -36.03 -7.90 15.68
CA ASN A 737 -36.19 -6.45 15.57
C ASN A 737 -35.32 -5.95 14.42
N ASN A 738 -35.89 -5.61 13.27
CA ASN A 738 -35.08 -5.25 12.11
C ASN A 738 -34.34 -3.92 12.31
N ALA A 739 -33.12 -3.83 11.78
CA ALA A 739 -32.30 -2.63 11.91
C ALA A 739 -32.71 -1.51 10.94
N HIS A 740 -33.72 -1.73 10.09
CA HIS A 740 -34.27 -0.68 9.23
C HIS A 740 -35.10 0.31 10.05
N THR A 741 -36.05 -0.17 10.85
CA THR A 741 -36.87 0.68 11.74
C THR A 741 -36.18 0.99 13.06
N HIS A 742 -35.30 0.10 13.54
CA HIS A 742 -34.53 0.28 14.77
C HIS A 742 -33.01 0.19 14.50
N PRO A 743 -32.41 1.22 13.86
CA PRO A 743 -31.01 1.19 13.44
C PRO A 743 -30.02 1.04 14.60
N PHE A 744 -28.84 0.54 14.26
CA PHE A 744 -27.67 0.74 15.11
C PHE A 744 -27.27 2.20 15.01
N VAL A 745 -27.24 2.89 16.16
CA VAL A 745 -26.90 4.30 16.26
C VAL A 745 -25.77 4.42 17.26
N SER A 746 -24.60 4.87 16.79
CA SER A 746 -23.42 5.01 17.62
C SER A 746 -22.75 6.37 17.47
N VAL A 747 -22.10 6.81 18.53
CA VAL A 747 -21.27 8.02 18.58
C VAL A 747 -19.89 7.62 19.06
N TYR A 748 -18.89 7.86 18.22
CA TYR A 748 -17.51 7.47 18.46
C TYR A 748 -16.60 8.70 18.64
N GLU A 749 -15.75 8.69 19.66
CA GLU A 749 -14.69 9.69 19.84
C GLU A 749 -13.38 9.04 20.33
N ALA A 750 -12.27 9.73 20.12
CA ALA A 750 -11.00 9.45 20.78
C ALA A 750 -10.50 10.72 21.48
N TYR A 751 -9.78 10.54 22.59
CA TYR A 751 -9.24 11.65 23.38
C TYR A 751 -7.90 11.28 24.04
N LYS A 752 -7.08 12.30 24.34
CA LYS A 752 -5.81 12.20 25.09
C LYS A 752 -5.87 13.00 26.38
N LYS A 753 -5.57 12.42 27.54
CA LYS A 753 -5.40 13.05 28.88
C LYS A 753 -6.52 13.97 29.43
N SER A 754 -7.21 14.73 28.61
CA SER A 754 -8.24 15.74 28.94
C SER A 754 -9.58 15.14 29.36
N GLY A 755 -9.70 13.80 29.32
CA GLY A 755 -10.98 13.13 29.43
C GLY A 755 -11.81 13.22 28.14
N PRO A 756 -12.97 12.56 28.11
CA PRO A 756 -13.88 12.55 26.97
C PRO A 756 -14.39 13.95 26.65
N ASN A 757 -14.54 14.29 25.37
CA ASN A 757 -15.26 15.50 24.98
C ASN A 757 -16.76 15.23 24.88
N VAL A 758 -17.18 14.03 24.49
CA VAL A 758 -18.60 13.63 24.53
C VAL A 758 -18.98 13.29 25.96
N LEU A 759 -19.79 14.14 26.58
CA LEU A 759 -20.25 14.00 27.97
C LEU A 759 -21.52 13.16 28.08
N GLY A 760 -22.32 13.10 27.02
CA GLY A 760 -23.54 12.31 27.02
C GLY A 760 -24.24 12.33 25.67
N VAL A 761 -24.85 11.20 25.33
CA VAL A 761 -25.57 10.99 24.08
C VAL A 761 -26.99 10.54 24.41
N GLU A 762 -27.96 11.14 23.72
CA GLU A 762 -29.38 10.84 23.85
C GLU A 762 -29.93 10.49 22.46
N ALA A 763 -30.53 9.31 22.33
CA ALA A 763 -31.30 8.97 21.14
C ALA A 763 -32.60 9.78 21.13
N LEU A 764 -32.87 10.46 20.00
CA LEU A 764 -34.06 11.30 19.86
C LEU A 764 -35.20 10.47 19.28
N GLN A 765 -36.32 10.43 19.98
CA GLN A 765 -37.56 9.82 19.49
C GLN A 765 -38.33 10.85 18.66
N GLY A 766 -38.36 10.64 17.34
CA GLY A 766 -39.04 11.48 16.35
C GLY A 766 -40.12 10.71 15.58
N ASP A 767 -40.56 11.29 14.47
CA ASP A 767 -41.48 10.64 13.52
C ASP A 767 -40.84 9.37 12.92
N ASP A 768 -41.68 8.38 12.60
CA ASP A 768 -41.29 7.17 11.87
C ASP A 768 -40.55 7.52 10.58
N GLY A 769 -39.43 6.85 10.31
CA GLY A 769 -38.58 7.13 9.13
C GLY A 769 -37.49 8.18 9.36
N SER A 770 -37.45 8.79 10.56
CA SER A 770 -36.35 9.65 11.00
C SER A 770 -35.59 9.05 12.18
N THR A 771 -34.29 9.31 12.25
CA THR A 771 -33.43 8.88 13.38
C THR A 771 -32.56 10.05 13.79
N GLY A 772 -32.48 10.34 15.09
CA GLY A 772 -31.65 11.44 15.58
C GLY A 772 -30.91 11.13 16.86
N VAL A 773 -29.84 11.89 17.09
CA VAL A 773 -29.07 11.88 18.32
C VAL A 773 -28.82 13.30 18.79
N LYS A 774 -28.81 13.49 20.11
CA LYS A 774 -28.28 14.68 20.76
C LYS A 774 -26.98 14.33 21.45
N VAL A 775 -25.92 15.06 21.15
CA VAL A 775 -24.59 14.91 21.73
C VAL A 775 -24.26 16.16 22.53
N ASN A 776 -23.98 15.99 23.82
CA ASN A 776 -23.50 17.08 24.68
C ASN A 776 -21.99 16.98 24.82
N THR A 777 -21.30 18.10 24.67
CA THR A 777 -19.83 18.13 24.69
C THR A 777 -19.26 18.96 25.83
N ALA A 778 -18.03 18.65 26.24
CA ALA A 778 -17.31 19.38 27.28
C ALA A 778 -17.06 20.85 26.91
N ASP A 779 -16.95 21.13 25.61
CA ASP A 779 -16.86 22.49 25.06
C ASP A 779 -18.17 23.33 25.19
N GLY A 780 -19.21 22.74 25.78
CA GLY A 780 -20.50 23.38 26.06
C GLY A 780 -21.49 23.33 24.90
N TYR A 781 -21.22 22.52 23.87
CA TYR A 781 -22.13 22.35 22.74
C TYR A 781 -23.20 21.29 23.02
N ALA A 782 -24.40 21.53 22.51
CA ALA A 782 -25.44 20.52 22.33
C ALA A 782 -25.71 20.39 20.83
N ASP A 783 -25.24 19.29 20.25
CA ASP A 783 -25.37 18.99 18.84
C ASP A 783 -26.54 18.03 18.62
N TYR A 784 -27.51 18.45 17.83
CA TYR A 784 -28.66 17.66 17.43
C TYR A 784 -28.48 17.23 15.97
N LEU A 785 -28.25 15.94 15.75
CA LEU A 785 -28.05 15.37 14.43
C LEU A 785 -29.23 14.47 14.06
N PHE A 786 -29.73 14.60 12.84
CA PHE A 786 -30.90 13.89 12.35
C PHE A 786 -30.66 13.33 10.96
N THR A 787 -31.22 12.16 10.67
CA THR A 787 -31.21 11.53 9.35
C THR A 787 -32.61 11.07 8.97
N ALA A 788 -32.91 11.10 7.67
CA ALA A 788 -34.12 10.52 7.11
C ALA A 788 -33.81 9.72 5.84
N THR A 789 -34.52 8.61 5.65
CA THR A 789 -34.31 7.73 4.49
C THR A 789 -35.16 8.08 3.28
N ASP A 790 -36.12 9.00 3.44
CA ASP A 790 -36.95 9.59 2.38
C ASP A 790 -36.75 11.11 2.27
N MET A 791 -37.58 11.78 1.46
CA MET A 791 -37.59 13.24 1.28
C MET A 791 -38.93 13.86 1.72
N GLN A 792 -39.50 13.36 2.82
CA GLN A 792 -40.69 13.91 3.45
C GLN A 792 -40.31 14.86 4.60
N ALA A 793 -41.30 15.56 5.14
CA ALA A 793 -41.12 16.42 6.30
C ALA A 793 -41.29 15.59 7.58
N HIS A 794 -40.27 15.63 8.44
CA HIS A 794 -40.19 14.90 9.70
C HIS A 794 -40.01 15.86 10.87
N HIS A 795 -40.45 15.44 12.05
CA HIS A 795 -40.25 16.13 13.33
C HIS A 795 -39.37 15.28 14.25
N PRO A 796 -38.04 15.31 14.06
CA PRO A 796 -37.13 14.47 14.83
C PRO A 796 -37.01 14.91 16.31
N SER A 797 -37.60 16.05 16.65
CA SER A 797 -37.88 16.46 18.03
C SER A 797 -39.05 17.45 18.05
N LYS A 798 -39.67 17.68 19.22
CA LYS A 798 -40.85 18.55 19.39
C LYS A 798 -40.73 19.97 18.82
N ARG A 799 -39.51 20.48 18.60
CA ARG A 799 -39.24 21.86 18.15
C ARG A 799 -38.50 21.95 16.82
N VAL A 800 -38.27 20.82 16.16
CA VAL A 800 -37.53 20.76 14.90
C VAL A 800 -38.42 20.20 13.81
N SER A 801 -38.41 20.86 12.65
CA SER A 801 -38.99 20.33 11.41
C SER A 801 -37.87 20.20 10.37
N PHE A 802 -37.79 19.05 9.73
CA PHE A 802 -36.66 18.67 8.89
C PHE A 802 -37.13 17.91 7.64
N CYS A 803 -36.58 18.26 6.48
CA CYS A 803 -36.76 17.54 5.22
C CYS A 803 -35.42 17.53 4.48
N GLY A 804 -34.72 16.41 4.52
CA GLY A 804 -33.41 16.20 3.90
C GLY A 804 -32.77 14.88 4.31
N ARG A 805 -31.52 14.64 3.89
CA ARG A 805 -30.77 13.41 4.24
C ARG A 805 -30.04 13.50 5.58
N LEU A 806 -29.42 14.66 5.85
CA LEU A 806 -28.76 14.95 7.12
C LEU A 806 -29.17 16.34 7.61
N GLY A 807 -29.49 16.46 8.90
CA GLY A 807 -29.65 17.74 9.59
C GLY A 807 -28.71 17.81 10.78
N LEU A 808 -28.03 18.93 10.98
CA LEU A 808 -27.28 19.21 12.22
C LEU A 808 -27.69 20.59 12.75
N ILE A 809 -27.98 20.67 14.04
CA ILE A 809 -28.17 21.93 14.77
C ILE A 809 -27.25 21.92 15.98
N ARG A 810 -26.30 22.86 16.04
CA ARG A 810 -25.42 23.07 17.19
C ARG A 810 -25.93 24.23 18.03
N GLU A 811 -26.06 24.01 19.32
CA GLU A 811 -26.36 25.06 20.30
C GLU A 811 -25.23 25.21 21.30
N LYS A 812 -25.02 26.43 21.78
CA LYS A 812 -24.18 26.75 22.94
C LYS A 812 -24.97 27.68 23.84
N GLU A 813 -25.12 27.32 25.11
CA GLU A 813 -25.90 28.10 26.09
C GLU A 813 -27.35 28.41 25.60
N GLY A 814 -27.96 27.46 24.87
CA GLY A 814 -29.30 27.60 24.30
C GLY A 814 -29.39 28.49 23.05
N GLN A 815 -28.27 29.01 22.54
CA GLN A 815 -28.21 29.78 21.31
C GLN A 815 -27.69 28.93 20.16
N ILE A 816 -28.35 28.98 18.99
CA ILE A 816 -27.92 28.29 17.78
C ILE A 816 -26.60 28.92 17.28
N GLN A 817 -25.59 28.07 17.09
CA GLN A 817 -24.27 28.43 16.56
C GLN A 817 -24.03 27.88 15.15
N LEU A 818 -24.69 26.77 14.79
CA LEU A 818 -24.61 26.18 13.45
C LEU A 818 -25.94 25.48 13.13
N MET A 819 -26.40 25.64 11.90
CA MET A 819 -27.41 24.78 11.28
C MET A 819 -26.89 24.29 9.94
N TYR A 820 -27.05 23.00 9.69
CA TYR A 820 -26.64 22.35 8.46
C TYR A 820 -27.77 21.48 7.91
N LEU A 821 -28.10 21.68 6.64
CA LEU A 821 -29.06 20.94 5.85
C LEU A 821 -28.30 20.21 4.74
N GLY A 822 -28.15 18.90 4.85
CA GLY A 822 -27.49 18.05 3.86
C GLY A 822 -28.51 17.40 2.92
N CYS A 823 -28.40 17.70 1.62
CA CYS A 823 -29.30 17.22 0.57
C CYS A 823 -30.78 17.30 0.99
N GLY A 824 -31.29 18.52 1.14
CA GLY A 824 -32.62 18.74 1.69
C GLY A 824 -33.27 20.05 1.28
N ARG A 825 -34.52 20.22 1.72
CA ARG A 825 -35.39 21.37 1.40
C ARG A 825 -35.74 22.23 2.60
N SER A 826 -35.70 21.68 3.82
CA SER A 826 -35.94 22.50 5.00
C SER A 826 -35.29 21.98 6.29
N LEU A 827 -34.82 22.90 7.12
CA LEU A 827 -34.45 22.66 8.51
C LEU A 827 -34.88 23.86 9.34
N LYS A 828 -35.74 23.64 10.33
CA LYS A 828 -36.38 24.68 11.13
C LYS A 828 -36.24 24.40 12.61
N LYS A 829 -35.84 25.39 13.39
CA LYS A 829 -35.90 25.37 14.86
C LYS A 829 -36.22 26.77 15.39
N GLY A 830 -37.42 26.94 15.93
CA GLY A 830 -37.89 28.24 16.42
C GLY A 830 -37.84 29.33 15.34
N ASN A 831 -37.04 30.38 15.59
CA ASN A 831 -36.87 31.51 14.66
C ASN A 831 -35.74 31.33 13.65
N PHE A 832 -35.12 30.16 13.60
CA PHE A 832 -34.10 29.84 12.60
C PHE A 832 -34.66 28.88 11.55
N VAL A 833 -34.48 29.24 10.28
CA VAL A 833 -34.97 28.47 9.14
C VAL A 833 -33.93 28.48 8.04
N LEU A 834 -33.61 27.28 7.53
CA LEU A 834 -33.01 27.06 6.23
C LEU A 834 -34.07 26.41 5.34
N GLU A 835 -34.36 27.01 4.20
CA GLU A 835 -35.38 26.52 3.26
C GLU A 835 -34.94 26.66 1.82
N SER A 836 -35.30 25.71 0.98
CA SER A 836 -35.10 25.74 -0.46
C SER A 836 -36.26 25.05 -1.17
N ASP A 837 -36.53 25.48 -2.39
CA ASP A 837 -37.54 24.87 -3.26
C ASP A 837 -37.00 23.61 -3.98
N HIS A 838 -35.68 23.37 -3.89
CA HIS A 838 -34.97 22.19 -4.44
C HIS A 838 -34.05 21.57 -3.38
N ASP A 839 -33.60 20.33 -3.63
CA ASP A 839 -32.65 19.66 -2.75
C ASP A 839 -31.29 20.38 -2.81
N VAL A 840 -30.84 20.91 -1.68
CA VAL A 840 -29.58 21.64 -1.56
C VAL A 840 -28.78 21.15 -0.37
N TYR A 841 -27.49 21.45 -0.39
CA TYR A 841 -26.67 21.44 0.81
C TYR A 841 -26.50 22.88 1.25
N ALA A 842 -26.81 23.18 2.51
CA ALA A 842 -26.74 24.53 3.04
C ALA A 842 -26.31 24.53 4.51
N ALA A 843 -25.51 25.53 4.88
CA ALA A 843 -25.05 25.76 6.23
C ALA A 843 -25.18 27.23 6.60
N ILE A 844 -25.54 27.51 7.86
CA ILE A 844 -25.28 28.79 8.50
C ILE A 844 -24.51 28.54 9.79
N TYR A 845 -23.46 29.30 10.03
CA TYR A 845 -22.62 29.09 11.21
C TYR A 845 -21.97 30.37 11.70
N MET A 846 -21.78 30.45 13.00
CA MET A 846 -21.12 31.56 13.68
C MET A 846 -19.61 31.30 13.73
N GLN A 847 -18.81 32.27 13.27
CA GLN A 847 -17.36 32.23 13.41
C GLN A 847 -16.85 33.62 13.83
N HIS A 848 -16.14 33.68 14.96
CA HIS A 848 -15.65 34.94 15.54
C HIS A 848 -16.72 36.03 15.69
N GLY A 849 -17.94 35.63 16.10
CA GLY A 849 -19.07 36.56 16.30
C GLY A 849 -19.76 37.04 15.02
N VAL A 850 -19.40 36.49 13.86
CA VAL A 850 -20.00 36.81 12.56
C VAL A 850 -20.71 35.57 12.01
N TRP A 851 -21.93 35.75 11.50
CA TRP A 851 -22.64 34.70 10.77
C TRP A 851 -22.08 34.55 9.36
N TYR A 852 -21.87 33.30 8.97
CA TYR A 852 -21.54 32.90 7.61
C TYR A 852 -22.64 31.98 7.08
N TYR A 853 -22.81 31.99 5.76
CA TYR A 853 -23.59 31.00 5.05
C TYR A 853 -22.79 30.33 3.94
N SER A 854 -23.16 29.10 3.67
CA SER A 854 -22.73 28.35 2.50
C SER A 854 -23.93 27.60 1.94
N ALA A 855 -24.07 27.53 0.62
CA ALA A 855 -25.11 26.75 -0.04
C ALA A 855 -24.67 26.33 -1.45
N THR A 856 -25.08 25.13 -1.88
CA THR A 856 -24.87 24.62 -3.25
C THR A 856 -25.97 25.08 -4.23
N GLY A 857 -26.89 25.93 -3.77
CA GLY A 857 -28.02 26.41 -4.56
C GLY A 857 -28.81 27.49 -3.81
N PRO A 858 -29.87 28.06 -4.42
CA PRO A 858 -30.66 29.11 -3.80
C PRO A 858 -31.30 28.67 -2.47
N VAL A 859 -31.17 29.49 -1.44
CA VAL A 859 -31.68 29.21 -0.10
C VAL A 859 -32.32 30.44 0.53
N ARG A 860 -33.42 30.23 1.26
CA ARG A 860 -34.03 31.20 2.18
C ARG A 860 -33.50 30.94 3.58
N VAL A 861 -32.82 31.93 4.14
CA VAL A 861 -32.29 31.88 5.50
C VAL A 861 -33.09 32.85 6.35
N LYS A 862 -33.66 32.36 7.45
CA LYS A 862 -34.26 33.19 8.51
C LYS A 862 -33.43 33.08 9.78
N ILE A 863 -33.02 34.21 10.34
CA ILE A 863 -32.36 34.30 11.65
C ILE A 863 -33.11 35.36 12.46
N GLY A 864 -33.82 34.94 13.49
CA GLY A 864 -34.64 35.84 14.30
C GLY A 864 -35.81 36.41 13.50
N LYS A 865 -35.80 37.73 13.26
CA LYS A 865 -36.83 38.43 12.46
C LYS A 865 -36.40 38.68 11.02
N GLU A 866 -35.12 38.51 10.70
CA GLU A 866 -34.58 38.77 9.38
C GLU A 866 -34.71 37.53 8.50
N THR A 867 -35.13 37.74 7.25
CA THR A 867 -35.19 36.71 6.22
C THR A 867 -34.41 37.20 5.01
N LYS A 868 -33.44 36.42 4.54
CA LYS A 868 -32.61 36.71 3.36
C LYS A 868 -32.80 35.60 2.33
N LYS A 869 -32.89 36.00 1.05
CA LYS A 869 -32.79 35.09 -0.09
C LYS A 869 -31.35 35.13 -0.58
N LEU A 870 -30.69 33.99 -0.57
CA LEU A 870 -29.27 33.85 -0.88
C LEU A 870 -29.12 32.88 -2.06
N ASN A 871 -28.13 33.14 -2.90
CA ASN A 871 -27.75 32.23 -4.00
C ASN A 871 -26.66 31.26 -3.53
N GLU A 872 -26.23 30.36 -4.43
CA GLU A 872 -25.05 29.54 -4.23
C GLU A 872 -23.85 30.39 -3.78
N GLY A 873 -23.11 29.89 -2.80
CA GLY A 873 -21.94 30.56 -2.25
C GLY A 873 -21.30 29.71 -1.16
N TYR A 874 -20.00 29.89 -0.94
CA TYR A 874 -19.25 29.16 0.07
C TYR A 874 -18.58 30.18 1.00
N ASN A 875 -18.74 29.99 2.31
CA ASN A 875 -18.13 30.80 3.37
C ASN A 875 -18.39 32.31 3.23
N GLN A 876 -19.63 32.68 2.87
CA GLN A 876 -20.04 34.06 2.65
C GLN A 876 -20.56 34.69 3.94
N LYS A 877 -20.23 35.96 4.21
CA LYS A 877 -20.77 36.68 5.37
C LYS A 877 -22.26 36.95 5.17
N LEU A 878 -23.05 36.72 6.23
CA LEU A 878 -24.50 36.84 6.24
C LEU A 878 -24.98 38.26 6.54
#